data_AF-A0A816RK14-F1
#
_entry.id   AF-A0A816RK14-F1
#
_cell.length_a   1.000
_cell.length_b   1.000
_cell.length_c   1.000
_cell.angle_alpha   90.00
_cell.angle_beta   90.00
_cell.angle_gamma   90.00
#
_symmetry.space_group_name_H-M   'P 1'
#
loop_
_entity.id
_entity.type
_entity.pdbx_description
1 polymer ?
#
loop_
_entity_poly.entity_id
_entity_poly.type
_entity_poly.pdbx_seq_one_letter_code
_entity_poly.pdbx_strand_id
1 'polypeptide(L)'
;MVKGAKPTSSAAPAKTAAPATAGKGGKPRQQDEKAIDETFEPLKLDIKGAQTAVVCLQSTEDSVLIRACDALFKYAEKSDANKLMLHEMGATDTLFTLTHHENQIVQRNATMVFGLLSAHPDIRRHLRKIDCIPHMISLLTPENEPLTNEFAVYWLRYMCSDYSTKSQVLSLNVLQPLIRLISEADPDIKFNSLSTIDHILDDFHARSLVRELNGIEPILNNLKSEFPQITETVCNCLQKLATDPFNRAVIRDIGGLDKMIDFIGIDETKDVHVHCLNALANLLEDTECLDLIQSNGGLKRLMQFVQDSVVPAVQAAAAKAIGRAARKPQNRKIFAEQDAERAMVFLLLSENDDVRIAACQALAVMAESMLSRETIRNNDGILTLVQMMQKENPRLREFSTLAMSNLTQSNPNNIRELQDQAGLDVLIGLLNDEKDTTKAYACVTLANCSTDQVVRNNILEKGLIKNLLAPLQASYELAQAKAAMILSAFGIDQKAREDILKNQAIIPHLVSLLKSNHDEVRRNTCFAITVLCVEQTIAIEILRNGALEIIRDLNTSESRKSKFTEMALQKILDSHLSAKYSYLGQLENNNITTDGFYDMGPVREGGKFLTIEELGTEEVNDRRPILLVYAPEKKTKIVIATPTETESVTSWSATTGGSYGDDIYRVPSSSDDILSTSATPVKGSESKEKLSTGVSGRNAKTPKSSSKEKEGKISVDQSSRSKKDKTSDKRDSSEDKKHSERESSEANADLKAGYKQTIDQDFQMYLDEIRPQISKVPLSEQISTLARFVSEKMGGTISSDDVSTFGYEVAMNQLKAELHSNVVPIGRVRKGIHAQRAFLFKSLADRIGIPCTLTRGNYNRAWNEVVVGESSGGVRYPAKTWIVDLLHEPGRLILANSSDARSYTILN
;
A
#
# COMPACT_ATOMS: atom_id res chain seq x y z
N MET A 1 41.17 38.82 62.41
CA MET A 1 42.11 39.93 62.12
C MET A 1 41.42 40.82 61.09
N VAL A 2 40.64 41.83 61.53
CA VAL A 2 40.96 43.29 61.61
C VAL A 2 41.20 43.93 60.22
N LYS A 3 40.58 45.01 59.72
CA LYS A 3 39.46 45.96 60.05
C LYS A 3 39.28 46.85 58.78
N GLY A 4 38.07 47.20 58.32
CA GLY A 4 37.40 48.51 58.54
C GLY A 4 37.12 49.21 57.20
N ALA A 5 36.08 50.01 56.94
CA ALA A 5 34.94 50.52 57.70
C ALA A 5 33.82 51.04 56.74
N LYS A 6 32.57 50.97 57.20
CA LYS A 6 31.32 51.65 56.72
C LYS A 6 31.32 53.15 57.13
N PRO A 7 30.38 54.08 56.75
CA PRO A 7 28.89 53.94 56.83
C PRO A 7 28.02 54.75 55.79
N THR A 8 26.77 54.35 55.44
CA THR A 8 25.39 54.82 55.88
C THR A 8 25.12 56.35 55.77
N SER A 9 23.94 56.95 55.49
CA SER A 9 22.51 56.59 55.35
C SER A 9 21.67 57.79 54.80
N SER A 10 20.48 57.49 54.26
CA SER A 10 19.14 58.09 54.49
C SER A 10 18.77 59.59 54.27
N ALA A 11 17.68 59.75 53.49
CA ALA A 11 16.41 60.47 53.77
C ALA A 11 16.30 62.02 53.72
N ALA A 12 15.33 62.46 52.87
CA ALA A 12 14.30 63.53 52.97
C ALA A 12 14.55 64.81 53.84
N PRO A 13 14.04 66.01 53.48
CA PRO A 13 12.59 66.32 53.55
C PRO A 13 12.07 67.47 52.63
N ALA A 14 10.85 67.93 52.95
CA ALA A 14 9.88 68.68 52.15
C ALA A 14 9.84 70.22 52.40
N LYS A 15 9.07 70.90 51.52
CA LYS A 15 8.27 72.14 51.66
C LYS A 15 8.95 73.41 52.25
N THR A 16 8.85 74.54 51.54
CA THR A 16 8.02 75.71 51.93
C THR A 16 8.17 76.93 51.01
N ALA A 17 7.03 77.59 50.79
CA ALA A 17 6.76 79.04 50.70
C ALA A 17 7.46 79.96 49.66
N ALA A 18 6.59 80.59 48.85
CA ALA A 18 6.81 81.88 48.19
C ALA A 18 6.70 83.06 49.17
N PRO A 19 7.11 84.27 48.74
CA PRO A 19 6.24 85.42 48.91
C PRO A 19 6.11 86.30 47.65
N ALA A 20 5.01 87.05 47.65
CA ALA A 20 4.58 88.03 46.66
C ALA A 20 5.26 89.41 46.85
N THR A 21 5.32 90.23 45.79
CA THR A 21 4.49 91.46 45.62
C THR A 21 5.04 92.44 44.57
N ALA A 22 4.12 92.83 43.68
CA ALA A 22 3.89 94.10 42.98
C ALA A 22 4.98 95.20 42.86
N GLY A 23 5.09 95.78 41.66
CA GLY A 23 5.76 97.07 41.45
C GLY A 23 5.71 97.63 40.02
N LYS A 24 4.69 98.44 39.76
CA LYS A 24 4.37 99.32 38.61
C LYS A 24 5.54 99.94 37.79
N GLY A 25 5.24 100.21 36.53
CA GLY A 25 5.37 101.56 35.95
C GLY A 25 6.47 101.76 34.91
N GLY A 26 6.07 102.00 33.66
CA GLY A 26 6.96 102.06 32.49
C GLY A 26 7.71 103.37 32.26
N LYS A 27 8.54 103.33 31.21
CA LYS A 27 9.04 104.49 30.43
C LYS A 27 9.16 104.09 28.94
N PRO A 28 8.89 105.01 27.98
CA PRO A 28 8.87 104.72 26.55
C PRO A 28 10.14 105.18 25.79
N ARG A 29 10.38 104.49 24.66
CA ARG A 29 10.96 104.90 23.35
C ARG A 29 12.30 105.66 23.25
N GLN A 30 13.27 105.02 22.58
CA GLN A 30 13.95 105.43 21.30
C GLN A 30 14.97 104.31 20.93
N GLN A 31 14.74 103.55 19.85
CA GLN A 31 15.40 103.65 18.52
C GLN A 31 16.94 103.49 18.62
N ASP A 32 17.65 102.54 18.00
CA ASP A 32 17.45 101.84 16.72
C ASP A 32 18.24 100.50 16.65
N GLU A 33 17.81 99.67 15.70
CA GLU A 33 18.56 98.61 14.98
C GLU A 33 19.24 97.50 15.79
N LYS A 34 18.54 96.35 15.92
CA LYS A 34 19.19 95.03 15.96
C LYS A 34 18.44 94.02 15.10
N ALA A 35 19.26 93.28 14.36
CA ALA A 35 18.93 92.22 13.42
C ALA A 35 17.81 91.29 13.93
N ILE A 36 16.89 90.98 13.02
CA ILE A 36 15.92 89.90 13.20
C ILE A 36 16.71 88.59 13.07
N ASP A 37 17.04 88.01 14.21
CA ASP A 37 17.42 86.60 14.33
C ASP A 37 16.10 85.80 14.38
N GLU A 38 15.63 85.37 13.20
CA GLU A 38 14.49 84.47 13.05
C GLU A 38 14.91 83.03 13.43
N THR A 39 15.34 82.81 14.67
CA THR A 39 15.33 81.47 15.26
C THR A 39 13.89 81.10 15.57
N PHE A 40 13.21 80.46 14.61
CA PHE A 40 11.96 79.76 14.88
C PHE A 40 12.22 78.66 15.91
N GLU A 41 11.53 78.71 17.05
CA GLU A 41 11.46 77.56 17.95
C GLU A 41 10.74 76.40 17.24
N PRO A 42 11.28 75.17 17.28
CA PRO A 42 10.68 74.04 16.57
C PRO A 42 9.27 73.78 17.10
N LEU A 43 8.28 73.86 16.21
CA LEU A 43 6.88 73.60 16.53
C LEU A 43 6.73 72.19 17.17
N LYS A 44 6.13 72.12 18.36
CA LYS A 44 5.68 70.87 18.96
C LYS A 44 4.41 70.39 18.24
N LEU A 45 4.59 69.68 17.13
CA LEU A 45 3.51 68.98 16.42
C LEU A 45 2.99 67.82 17.27
N ASP A 46 1.76 67.96 17.77
CA ASP A 46 1.02 66.92 18.51
C ASP A 46 0.17 66.12 17.51
N ILE A 47 0.66 64.94 17.09
CA ILE A 47 0.01 64.09 16.08
C ILE A 47 -1.08 63.26 16.76
N LYS A 48 -2.34 63.70 16.65
CA LYS A 48 -3.49 63.09 17.36
C LYS A 48 -4.18 61.93 16.62
N GLY A 49 -3.92 61.74 15.32
CA GLY A 49 -4.62 60.75 14.49
C GLY A 49 -3.69 59.99 13.52
N ALA A 50 -3.99 58.72 13.28
CA ALA A 50 -3.20 57.85 12.40
C ALA A 50 -3.13 58.37 10.96
N GLN A 51 -4.25 58.86 10.40
CA GLN A 51 -4.27 59.47 9.07
C GLN A 51 -3.31 60.68 8.97
N THR A 52 -3.28 61.54 9.99
CA THR A 52 -2.36 62.68 10.05
C THR A 52 -0.92 62.20 10.10
N ALA A 53 -0.64 61.17 10.90
CA ALA A 53 0.69 60.57 10.98
C ALA A 53 1.15 59.99 9.63
N VAL A 54 0.27 59.32 8.88
CA VAL A 54 0.58 58.80 7.53
C VAL A 54 0.91 59.93 6.57
N VAL A 55 0.15 61.03 6.59
CA VAL A 55 0.46 62.21 5.74
C VAL A 55 1.80 62.83 6.12
N CYS A 56 2.12 62.90 7.42
CA CYS A 56 3.40 63.42 7.90
C CYS A 56 4.62 62.61 7.44
N LEU A 57 4.44 61.36 6.98
CA LEU A 57 5.54 60.57 6.39
C LEU A 57 6.08 61.13 5.07
N GLN A 58 5.38 62.07 4.44
CA GLN A 58 5.82 62.76 3.21
C GLN A 58 6.64 64.03 3.51
N SER A 59 6.89 64.34 4.80
CA SER A 59 7.67 65.51 5.20
C SER A 59 9.15 65.37 4.82
N THR A 60 9.82 66.49 4.54
CA THR A 60 11.28 66.55 4.37
C THR A 60 12.02 66.78 5.69
N GLU A 61 11.29 67.02 6.79
CA GLU A 61 11.89 67.30 8.11
C GLU A 61 12.03 66.02 8.95
N ASP A 62 13.27 65.64 9.27
CA ASP A 62 13.59 64.48 10.13
C ASP A 62 12.79 64.46 11.44
N SER A 63 12.65 65.62 12.08
CA SER A 63 11.94 65.71 13.37
C SER A 63 10.45 65.38 13.27
N VAL A 64 9.84 65.65 12.11
CA VAL A 64 8.44 65.31 11.82
C VAL A 64 8.32 63.82 11.49
N LEU A 65 9.24 63.30 10.67
CA LEU A 65 9.29 61.88 10.31
C LEU A 65 9.46 60.97 11.53
N ILE A 66 10.36 61.34 12.46
CA ILE A 66 10.58 60.61 13.71
C ILE A 66 9.29 60.53 14.53
N ARG A 67 8.63 61.68 14.77
CA ARG A 67 7.37 61.74 15.54
C ARG A 67 6.23 61.00 14.85
N ALA A 68 6.16 61.07 13.53
CA ALA A 68 5.17 60.35 12.74
C ALA A 68 5.35 58.84 12.86
N CYS A 69 6.58 58.33 12.69
CA CYS A 69 6.87 56.91 12.85
C CYS A 69 6.60 56.43 14.30
N ASP A 70 6.96 57.20 15.32
CA ASP A 70 6.67 56.86 16.72
C ASP A 70 5.16 56.75 16.99
N ALA A 71 4.36 57.69 16.44
CA ALA A 71 2.91 57.67 16.57
C ALA A 71 2.29 56.46 15.84
N LEU A 72 2.80 56.14 14.65
CA LEU A 72 2.36 54.99 13.86
C LEU A 72 2.72 53.67 14.51
N PHE A 73 3.91 53.56 15.11
CA PHE A 73 4.34 52.37 15.84
C PHE A 73 3.36 52.06 16.98
N LYS A 74 3.10 53.04 17.84
CA LYS A 74 2.13 52.92 18.95
C LYS A 74 0.71 52.65 18.48
N TYR A 75 0.35 53.08 17.28
CA TYR A 75 -0.96 52.81 16.70
C TYR A 75 -1.05 51.37 16.18
N ALA A 76 -0.04 50.92 15.43
CA ALA A 76 0.06 49.57 14.85
C ALA A 76 0.17 48.48 15.93
N GLU A 77 0.82 48.76 17.05
CA GLU A 77 1.03 47.81 18.15
C GLU A 77 -0.29 47.40 18.83
N LYS A 78 -1.30 48.29 18.83
CA LYS A 78 -2.56 48.08 19.58
C LYS A 78 -3.47 46.99 19.01
N SER A 79 -3.48 46.80 17.69
CA SER A 79 -4.33 45.78 17.06
C SER A 79 -3.91 45.47 15.64
N ASP A 80 -4.22 44.26 15.19
CA ASP A 80 -4.02 43.86 13.80
C ASP A 80 -4.91 44.65 12.82
N ALA A 81 -6.11 45.07 13.26
CA ALA A 81 -6.97 45.96 12.49
C ALA A 81 -6.29 47.31 12.21
N ASN A 82 -5.55 47.85 13.18
CA ASN A 82 -4.80 49.09 12.98
C ASN A 82 -3.68 48.91 11.95
N LYS A 83 -2.99 47.77 11.96
CA LYS A 83 -1.97 47.46 10.94
C LYS A 83 -2.58 47.46 9.54
N LEU A 84 -3.73 46.82 9.37
CA LEU A 84 -4.45 46.80 8.10
C LEU A 84 -4.92 48.20 7.69
N MET A 85 -5.45 49.00 8.61
CA MET A 85 -5.82 50.40 8.33
C MET A 85 -4.63 51.23 7.88
N LEU A 86 -3.45 51.08 8.51
CA LEU A 86 -2.23 51.77 8.06
C LEU A 86 -1.84 51.36 6.63
N HIS A 87 -1.98 50.08 6.30
CA HIS A 87 -1.76 49.59 4.95
C HIS A 87 -2.74 50.17 3.93
N GLU A 88 -4.04 50.18 4.24
CA GLU A 88 -5.09 50.77 3.40
C GLU A 88 -4.91 52.27 3.18
N MET A 89 -4.34 52.98 4.15
CA MET A 89 -3.98 54.39 4.03
C MET A 89 -2.70 54.65 3.21
N GLY A 90 -2.05 53.61 2.67
CA GLY A 90 -0.84 53.73 1.85
C GLY A 90 0.46 53.94 2.64
N ALA A 91 0.46 53.68 3.95
CA ALA A 91 1.65 53.88 4.78
C ALA A 91 2.79 52.92 4.43
N THR A 92 2.49 51.70 3.97
CA THR A 92 3.49 50.63 3.76
C THR A 92 4.59 51.02 2.78
N ASP A 93 4.25 51.57 1.61
CA ASP A 93 5.22 51.92 0.56
C ASP A 93 6.07 53.14 0.97
N THR A 94 5.45 54.10 1.66
CA THR A 94 6.14 55.28 2.18
C THR A 94 7.13 54.88 3.29
N LEU A 95 6.71 54.01 4.21
CA LEU A 95 7.57 53.47 5.26
C LEU A 95 8.74 52.68 4.67
N PHE A 96 8.51 51.86 3.64
CA PHE A 96 9.59 51.16 2.94
C PHE A 96 10.62 52.14 2.36
N THR A 97 10.15 53.22 1.73
CA THR A 97 11.05 54.28 1.21
C THR A 97 11.88 54.90 2.34
N LEU A 98 11.26 55.18 3.50
CA LEU A 98 11.93 55.75 4.66
C LEU A 98 12.91 54.77 5.34
N THR A 99 12.85 53.46 5.08
CA THR A 99 13.90 52.53 5.54
C THR A 99 15.25 52.75 4.82
N HIS A 100 15.29 53.55 3.75
CA HIS A 100 16.53 53.94 3.04
C HIS A 100 17.02 55.34 3.45
N HIS A 101 16.42 55.96 4.47
CA HIS A 101 16.71 57.34 4.84
C HIS A 101 18.13 57.51 5.42
N GLU A 102 18.80 58.62 5.10
CA GLU A 102 20.19 58.89 5.53
C GLU A 102 20.30 59.07 7.05
N ASN A 103 19.28 59.68 7.68
CA ASN A 103 19.19 59.77 9.14
C ASN A 103 18.83 58.39 9.74
N GLN A 104 19.77 57.82 10.49
CA GLN A 104 19.65 56.52 11.15
C GLN A 104 18.44 56.41 12.10
N ILE A 105 18.03 57.50 12.74
CA ILE A 105 16.88 57.51 13.65
C ILE A 105 15.57 57.38 12.85
N VAL A 106 15.46 58.09 11.72
CA VAL A 106 14.31 57.99 10.81
C VAL A 106 14.26 56.58 10.21
N GLN A 107 15.39 56.08 9.71
CA GLN A 107 15.50 54.72 9.16
C GLN A 107 15.06 53.66 10.20
N ARG A 108 15.59 53.73 11.42
CA ARG A 108 15.23 52.81 12.51
C ARG A 108 13.74 52.86 12.79
N ASN A 109 13.18 54.05 13.05
CA ASN A 109 11.77 54.19 13.38
C ASN A 109 10.86 53.72 12.23
N ALA A 110 11.22 54.00 10.98
CA ALA A 110 10.51 53.48 9.81
C ALA A 110 10.59 51.94 9.74
N THR A 111 11.77 51.36 9.98
CA THR A 111 12.00 49.92 10.01
C THR A 111 11.16 49.24 11.10
N MET A 112 11.03 49.86 12.27
CA MET A 112 10.19 49.35 13.35
C MET A 112 8.72 49.22 12.94
N VAL A 113 8.14 50.28 12.38
CA VAL A 113 6.74 50.24 11.92
C VAL A 113 6.60 49.25 10.76
N PHE A 114 7.50 49.30 9.78
CA PHE A 114 7.48 48.43 8.62
C PHE A 114 7.58 46.94 9.00
N GLY A 115 8.47 46.61 9.94
CA GLY A 115 8.61 45.26 10.49
C GLY A 115 7.35 44.80 11.21
N LEU A 116 6.77 45.65 12.07
CA LEU A 116 5.54 45.33 12.81
C LEU A 116 4.33 45.06 11.89
N LEU A 117 4.23 45.77 10.77
CA LEU A 117 3.17 45.57 9.78
C LEU A 117 3.23 44.19 9.11
N SER A 118 4.42 43.60 8.98
CA SER A 118 4.60 42.27 8.35
C SER A 118 3.92 41.12 9.12
N ALA A 119 3.57 41.32 10.39
CA ALA A 119 2.81 40.35 11.17
C ALA A 119 1.42 40.07 10.56
N HIS A 120 0.83 41.02 9.83
CA HIS A 120 -0.49 40.88 9.21
C HIS A 120 -0.42 40.13 7.86
N PRO A 121 -1.20 39.05 7.64
CA PRO A 121 -1.14 38.24 6.41
C PRO A 121 -1.39 39.00 5.10
N ASP A 122 -2.37 39.91 5.05
CA ASP A 122 -2.66 40.67 3.82
C ASP A 122 -1.56 41.67 3.46
N ILE A 123 -0.89 42.23 4.46
CA ILE A 123 0.26 43.12 4.24
C ILE A 123 1.41 42.31 3.66
N ARG A 124 1.67 41.09 4.15
CA ARG A 124 2.70 40.21 3.56
C ARG A 124 2.46 39.93 2.07
N ARG A 125 1.21 39.80 1.64
CA ARG A 125 0.86 39.61 0.22
C ARG A 125 1.27 40.82 -0.63
N HIS A 126 1.10 42.03 -0.11
CA HIS A 126 1.57 43.25 -0.75
C HIS A 126 3.10 43.34 -0.75
N LEU A 127 3.72 43.12 0.41
CA LEU A 127 5.18 43.19 0.58
C LEU A 127 5.94 42.26 -0.36
N ARG A 128 5.40 41.08 -0.71
CA ARG A 128 6.02 40.18 -1.71
C ARG A 128 6.05 40.73 -3.14
N LYS A 129 5.19 41.70 -3.46
CA LYS A 129 5.20 42.37 -4.77
C LYS A 129 6.22 43.50 -4.82
N ILE A 130 6.70 43.95 -3.66
CA ILE A 130 7.75 44.95 -3.52
C ILE A 130 9.08 44.22 -3.39
N ASP A 131 10.12 44.68 -4.09
CA ASP A 131 11.48 44.13 -3.96
C ASP A 131 12.16 44.62 -2.67
N CYS A 132 11.54 44.32 -1.53
CA CYS A 132 11.97 44.76 -0.21
C CYS A 132 12.95 43.79 0.47
N ILE A 133 13.00 42.53 0.03
CA ILE A 133 13.82 41.48 0.65
C ILE A 133 15.32 41.83 0.66
N PRO A 134 15.96 42.26 -0.46
CA PRO A 134 17.38 42.57 -0.46
C PRO A 134 17.74 43.69 0.51
N HIS A 135 16.93 44.75 0.55
CA HIS A 135 17.14 45.87 1.46
C HIS A 135 17.01 45.46 2.92
N MET A 136 15.95 44.72 3.27
CA MET A 136 15.74 44.26 4.65
C MET A 136 16.88 43.36 5.16
N ILE A 137 17.48 42.54 4.29
CA ILE A 137 18.68 41.76 4.63
C ILE A 137 19.90 42.67 4.80
N SER A 138 20.05 43.69 3.95
CA SER A 138 21.16 44.66 4.04
C SER A 138 21.15 45.48 5.34
N LEU A 139 20.00 45.62 5.99
CA LEU A 139 19.88 46.26 7.30
C LEU A 139 20.46 45.42 8.44
N LEU A 140 20.74 44.14 8.23
CA LEU A 140 21.30 43.23 9.26
C LEU A 140 22.82 43.35 9.40
N THR A 141 23.36 44.57 9.51
CA THR A 141 24.80 44.81 9.71
C THR A 141 25.12 45.06 11.18
N PRO A 142 26.37 44.79 11.62
CA PRO A 142 26.80 45.13 12.98
C PRO A 142 26.81 46.64 13.26
N GLU A 143 26.85 47.46 12.22
CA GLU A 143 26.93 48.93 12.31
C GLU A 143 25.58 49.58 12.64
N ASN A 144 24.47 48.88 12.37
CA ASN A 144 23.13 49.39 12.61
C ASN A 144 22.71 49.25 14.09
N GLU A 145 21.83 50.14 14.53
CA GLU A 145 21.28 50.10 15.88
C GLU A 145 20.58 48.75 16.17
N PRO A 146 20.65 48.21 17.40
CA PRO A 146 20.01 46.94 17.76
C PRO A 146 18.53 46.88 17.39
N LEU A 147 17.77 47.97 17.59
CA LEU A 147 16.35 48.05 17.23
C LEU A 147 16.10 47.92 15.71
N THR A 148 17.00 48.44 14.86
CA THR A 148 16.90 48.25 13.40
C THR A 148 17.06 46.77 13.07
N ASN A 149 18.06 46.11 13.66
CA ASN A 149 18.29 44.68 13.49
C ASN A 149 17.09 43.85 14.00
N GLU A 150 16.57 44.17 15.18
CA GLU A 150 15.41 43.49 15.78
C GLU A 150 14.20 43.48 14.85
N PHE A 151 13.79 44.66 14.37
CA PHE A 151 12.59 44.76 13.54
C PHE A 151 12.82 44.31 12.10
N ALA A 152 14.06 44.35 11.60
CA ALA A 152 14.41 43.75 10.31
C ALA A 152 14.35 42.21 10.37
N VAL A 153 14.83 41.58 11.45
CA VAL A 153 14.68 40.13 11.64
C VAL A 153 13.25 39.75 11.99
N TYR A 154 12.52 40.55 12.78
CA TYR A 154 11.09 40.36 13.03
C TYR A 154 10.32 40.31 11.71
N TRP A 155 10.62 41.23 10.80
CA TRP A 155 10.08 41.22 9.44
C TRP A 155 10.40 39.93 8.69
N LEU A 156 11.68 39.52 8.68
CA LEU A 156 12.12 38.29 8.00
C LEU A 156 11.42 37.05 8.54
N ARG A 157 11.25 36.93 9.85
CA ARG A 157 10.55 35.81 10.50
C ARG A 157 9.15 35.61 9.90
N TYR A 158 8.36 36.68 9.82
CA TYR A 158 7.00 36.58 9.29
C TYR A 158 6.97 36.35 7.79
N MET A 159 7.89 36.97 7.04
CA MET A 159 7.97 36.78 5.59
C MET A 159 8.45 35.38 5.21
N CYS A 160 9.30 34.76 6.03
CA CYS A 160 9.77 33.38 5.87
C CYS A 160 8.71 32.33 6.21
N SER A 161 7.49 32.70 6.64
CA SER A 161 6.38 31.75 6.69
C SER A 161 5.96 31.26 5.29
N ASP A 162 6.23 32.04 4.25
CA ASP A 162 5.90 31.73 2.85
C ASP A 162 7.09 31.11 2.08
N TYR A 163 6.84 30.05 1.31
CA TYR A 163 7.89 29.30 0.58
C TYR A 163 8.68 30.15 -0.43
N SER A 164 8.03 31.06 -1.16
CA SER A 164 8.70 31.92 -2.16
C SER A 164 9.77 32.81 -1.54
N THR A 165 9.49 33.33 -0.34
CA THR A 165 10.43 34.17 0.40
C THR A 165 11.66 33.37 0.83
N LYS A 166 11.46 32.14 1.34
CA LYS A 166 12.55 31.26 1.83
C LYS A 166 13.64 31.08 0.77
N SER A 167 13.24 30.80 -0.47
CA SER A 167 14.18 30.60 -1.58
C SER A 167 14.98 31.88 -1.91
N GLN A 168 14.31 33.04 -1.91
CA GLN A 168 14.96 34.33 -2.19
C GLN A 168 15.90 34.79 -1.07
N VAL A 169 15.51 34.62 0.20
CA VAL A 169 16.39 35.01 1.32
C VAL A 169 17.63 34.11 1.40
N LEU A 170 17.49 32.82 1.03
CA LEU A 170 18.61 31.89 0.96
C LEU A 170 19.61 32.28 -0.13
N SER A 171 19.16 32.67 -1.33
CA SER A 171 20.06 33.10 -2.40
C SER A 171 20.80 34.40 -2.08
N LEU A 172 20.29 35.19 -1.13
CA LEU A 172 20.89 36.42 -0.62
C LEU A 172 21.76 36.20 0.63
N ASN A 173 22.14 34.96 0.94
CA ASN A 173 23.03 34.60 2.05
C ASN A 173 22.55 35.07 3.44
N VAL A 174 21.23 35.13 3.66
CA VAL A 174 20.65 35.61 4.94
C VAL A 174 21.12 34.81 6.17
N LEU A 175 21.52 33.54 6.00
CA LEU A 175 21.94 32.69 7.11
C LEU A 175 23.18 33.24 7.82
N GLN A 176 24.11 33.87 7.10
CA GLN A 176 25.33 34.42 7.71
C GLN A 176 25.06 35.54 8.73
N PRO A 177 24.29 36.60 8.42
CA PRO A 177 23.94 37.61 9.42
C PRO A 177 23.06 37.04 10.55
N LEU A 178 22.14 36.10 10.26
CA LEU A 178 21.31 35.47 11.30
C LEU A 178 22.15 34.66 12.30
N ILE A 179 23.13 33.88 11.82
CA ILE A 179 24.05 33.09 12.67
C ILE A 179 24.87 34.01 13.59
N ARG A 180 25.32 35.18 13.10
CA ARG A 180 26.00 36.18 13.93
C ARG A 180 25.08 36.73 15.02
N LEU A 181 23.87 37.13 14.65
CA LEU A 181 22.90 37.73 15.58
C LEU A 181 22.51 36.79 16.71
N ILE A 182 22.39 35.48 16.47
CA ILE A 182 22.09 34.51 17.54
C ILE A 182 23.23 34.34 18.56
N SER A 183 24.46 34.74 18.22
CA SER A 183 25.60 34.68 19.14
C SER A 183 25.74 35.94 20.00
N GLU A 184 25.51 37.12 19.42
CA GLU A 184 25.93 38.40 19.98
C GLU A 184 24.78 39.26 20.53
N ALA A 185 23.53 38.98 20.16
CA ALA A 185 22.41 39.90 20.40
C ALA A 185 21.63 39.64 21.70
N ASP A 186 20.71 40.56 22.00
CA ASP A 186 19.73 40.44 23.08
C ASP A 186 18.70 39.31 22.81
N PRO A 187 17.87 38.93 23.81
CA PRO A 187 16.93 37.82 23.68
C PRO A 187 15.90 37.95 22.55
N ASP A 188 15.42 39.16 22.26
CA ASP A 188 14.36 39.37 21.25
C ASP A 188 14.93 39.20 19.84
N ILE A 189 16.12 39.76 19.59
CA ILE A 189 16.84 39.54 18.33
C ILE A 189 17.21 38.07 18.16
N LYS A 190 17.68 37.40 19.22
CA LYS A 190 17.99 35.96 19.20
C LYS A 190 16.77 35.13 18.85
N PHE A 191 15.64 35.38 19.51
CA PHE A 191 14.40 34.65 19.27
C PHE A 191 13.91 34.83 17.83
N ASN A 192 13.88 36.06 17.32
CA ASN A 192 13.46 36.32 15.95
C ASN A 192 14.45 35.71 14.92
N SER A 193 15.76 35.73 15.21
CA SER A 193 16.78 35.16 14.33
C SER A 193 16.69 33.64 14.28
N LEU A 194 16.58 32.99 15.44
CA LEU A 194 16.37 31.54 15.55
C LEU A 194 15.05 31.12 14.90
N SER A 195 13.97 31.88 15.11
CA SER A 195 12.68 31.60 14.48
C SER A 195 12.77 31.69 12.96
N THR A 196 13.50 32.67 12.44
CA THR A 196 13.73 32.81 11.00
C THR A 196 14.53 31.62 10.45
N ILE A 197 15.61 31.22 11.14
CA ILE A 197 16.38 30.03 10.79
C ILE A 197 15.49 28.78 10.82
N ASP A 198 14.65 28.59 11.85
CA ASP A 198 13.73 27.47 11.95
C ASP A 198 12.80 27.36 10.71
N HIS A 199 12.20 28.45 10.27
CA HIS A 199 11.35 28.46 9.07
C HIS A 199 12.14 28.14 7.80
N ILE A 200 13.39 28.61 7.71
CA ILE A 200 14.27 28.37 6.57
C ILE A 200 14.71 26.89 6.51
N LEU A 201 14.91 26.24 7.67
CA LEU A 201 15.32 24.83 7.78
C LEU A 201 14.27 23.82 7.27
N ASP A 202 13.05 24.27 6.96
CA ASP A 202 12.09 23.45 6.20
C ASP A 202 12.65 23.08 4.82
N ASP A 203 13.50 23.93 4.23
CA ASP A 203 14.27 23.63 3.03
C ASP A 203 15.46 22.71 3.35
N PHE A 204 15.60 21.61 2.63
CA PHE A 204 16.68 20.64 2.81
C PHE A 204 18.06 21.25 2.51
N HIS A 205 18.17 22.14 1.51
CA HIS A 205 19.43 22.78 1.16
C HIS A 205 19.91 23.73 2.26
N ALA A 206 19.00 24.43 2.94
CA ALA A 206 19.35 25.29 4.06
C ALA A 206 20.08 24.54 5.19
N ARG A 207 19.74 23.26 5.41
CA ARG A 207 20.39 22.44 6.45
C ARG A 207 21.87 22.23 6.18
N SER A 208 22.25 22.08 4.90
CA SER A 208 23.66 22.00 4.50
C SER A 208 24.38 23.34 4.62
N LEU A 209 23.72 24.44 4.25
CA LEU A 209 24.30 25.78 4.37
C LEU A 209 24.56 26.20 5.82
N VAL A 210 23.63 25.90 6.74
CA VAL A 210 23.85 26.15 8.17
C VAL A 210 25.08 25.40 8.69
N ARG A 211 25.33 24.17 8.21
CA ARG A 211 26.57 23.43 8.53
C ARG A 211 27.80 24.11 7.96
N GLU A 212 27.79 24.45 6.68
CA GLU A 212 28.93 25.08 5.98
C GLU A 212 29.32 26.43 6.59
N LEU A 213 28.34 27.16 7.13
CA LEU A 213 28.54 28.42 7.84
C LEU A 213 28.88 28.23 9.34
N ASN A 214 29.14 27.00 9.79
CA ASN A 214 29.37 26.66 11.21
C ASN A 214 28.26 27.15 12.15
N GLY A 215 27.02 27.24 11.67
CA GLY A 215 25.87 27.76 12.42
C GLY A 215 25.28 26.79 13.44
N ILE A 216 25.61 25.50 13.36
CA ILE A 216 25.09 24.47 14.27
C ILE A 216 25.52 24.74 15.72
N GLU A 217 26.79 25.08 15.95
CA GLU A 217 27.30 25.36 17.31
C GLU A 217 26.67 26.63 17.94
N PRO A 218 26.57 27.78 17.24
CA PRO A 218 25.80 28.94 17.70
C PRO A 218 24.35 28.62 18.08
N ILE A 219 23.65 27.79 17.28
CA ILE A 219 22.28 27.36 17.59
C ILE A 219 22.27 26.53 18.88
N LEU A 220 23.14 25.53 18.98
CA LEU A 220 23.28 24.63 20.13
C LEU A 220 23.62 25.39 21.43
N ASN A 221 24.48 26.41 21.35
CA ASN A 221 24.88 27.20 22.52
C ASN A 221 23.75 28.04 23.11
N ASN A 222 22.63 28.22 22.39
CA ASN A 222 21.43 28.90 22.89
C ASN A 222 20.48 27.97 23.68
N LEU A 223 20.77 26.67 23.84
CA LEU A 223 20.03 25.80 24.78
C LEU A 223 20.10 26.29 26.23
N LYS A 224 21.16 27.01 26.60
CA LYS A 224 21.35 27.56 27.96
C LYS A 224 20.53 28.82 28.25
N SER A 225 19.70 29.25 27.30
CA SER A 225 18.88 30.45 27.45
C SER A 225 17.85 30.27 28.58
N GLU A 226 17.65 31.30 29.39
CA GLU A 226 16.64 31.33 30.46
C GLU A 226 15.22 31.51 29.91
N PHE A 227 15.07 31.82 28.61
CA PHE A 227 13.80 32.06 27.94
C PHE A 227 13.29 30.77 27.26
N PRO A 228 12.16 30.18 27.71
CA PRO A 228 11.64 28.92 27.15
C PRO A 228 11.36 28.97 25.64
N GLN A 229 10.91 30.12 25.13
CA GLN A 229 10.63 30.32 23.70
C GLN A 229 11.89 30.18 22.84
N ILE A 230 13.05 30.60 23.37
CA ILE A 230 14.34 30.46 22.69
C ILE A 230 14.76 29.00 22.70
N THR A 231 14.73 28.34 23.87
CA THR A 231 15.16 26.94 23.98
C THR A 231 14.28 25.98 23.18
N GLU A 232 12.97 26.24 23.11
CA GLU A 232 12.03 25.52 22.24
C GLU A 232 12.41 25.67 20.75
N THR A 233 12.63 26.91 20.30
CA THR A 233 13.02 27.19 18.91
C THR A 233 14.36 26.54 18.56
N VAL A 234 15.31 26.54 19.49
CA VAL A 234 16.61 25.84 19.34
C VAL A 234 16.40 24.34 19.17
N CYS A 235 15.56 23.71 20.00
CA CYS A 235 15.25 22.28 19.86
C CYS A 235 14.60 21.95 18.51
N ASN A 236 13.70 22.80 18.02
CA ASN A 236 13.07 22.65 16.70
C ASN A 236 14.11 22.76 15.57
N CYS A 237 15.01 23.73 15.64
CA CYS A 237 16.11 23.87 14.70
C CYS A 237 17.00 22.62 14.69
N LEU A 238 17.40 22.14 15.87
CA LEU A 238 18.23 20.94 16.01
C LEU A 238 17.51 19.69 15.51
N GLN A 239 16.21 19.56 15.75
CA GLN A 239 15.41 18.46 15.21
C GLN A 239 15.44 18.44 13.68
N LYS A 240 15.21 19.60 13.04
CA LYS A 240 15.26 19.72 11.57
C LYS A 240 16.67 19.48 11.04
N LEU A 241 17.70 20.05 11.67
CA LEU A 241 19.10 19.85 11.30
C LEU A 241 19.52 18.39 11.40
N ALA A 242 19.13 17.69 12.48
CA ALA A 242 19.44 16.29 12.72
C ALA A 242 18.74 15.32 11.77
N THR A 243 17.89 15.77 10.84
CA THR A 243 17.40 14.91 9.76
C THR A 243 18.48 14.62 8.71
N ASP A 244 19.48 15.49 8.55
CA ASP A 244 20.64 15.28 7.66
C ASP A 244 21.74 14.49 8.39
N PRO A 245 22.14 13.30 7.89
CA PRO A 245 23.21 12.50 8.49
C PRO A 245 24.53 13.24 8.71
N PHE A 246 24.92 14.14 7.80
CA PHE A 246 26.16 14.91 7.94
C PHE A 246 26.07 15.92 9.09
N ASN A 247 24.88 16.47 9.33
CA ASN A 247 24.66 17.35 10.48
C ASN A 247 24.65 16.57 11.79
N ARG A 248 24.19 15.30 11.80
CA ARG A 248 24.28 14.43 13.00
C ARG A 248 25.73 14.26 13.44
N ALA A 249 26.64 13.99 12.49
CA ALA A 249 28.07 13.88 12.76
C ALA A 249 28.64 15.18 13.36
N VAL A 250 28.33 16.34 12.77
CA VAL A 250 28.79 17.62 13.32
C VAL A 250 28.23 17.89 14.71
N ILE A 251 26.92 17.66 14.94
CA ILE A 251 26.29 17.84 16.27
C ILE A 251 26.96 16.94 17.32
N ARG A 252 27.31 15.70 16.95
CA ARG A 252 28.04 14.78 17.81
C ARG A 252 29.45 15.31 18.12
N ASP A 253 30.20 15.71 17.11
CA ASP A 253 31.61 16.12 17.24
C ASP A 253 31.78 17.40 18.09
N ILE A 254 30.78 18.28 18.10
CA ILE A 254 30.76 19.49 18.96
C ILE A 254 30.18 19.24 20.37
N GLY A 255 29.99 17.97 20.77
CA GLY A 255 29.46 17.59 22.09
C GLY A 255 27.97 17.92 22.28
N GLY A 256 27.19 17.99 21.20
CA GLY A 256 25.77 18.34 21.25
C GLY A 256 24.90 17.31 21.97
N LEU A 257 25.27 16.03 21.90
CA LEU A 257 24.55 14.96 22.61
C LEU A 257 24.57 15.18 24.13
N ASP A 258 25.75 15.41 24.70
CA ASP A 258 25.90 15.65 26.14
C ASP A 258 25.15 16.92 26.57
N LYS A 259 25.29 18.02 25.81
CA LYS A 259 24.57 19.28 26.10
C LYS A 259 23.04 19.09 26.10
N MET A 260 22.51 18.27 25.18
CA MET A 260 21.07 17.99 25.10
C MET A 260 20.60 17.07 26.22
N ILE A 261 21.39 16.06 26.60
CA ILE A 261 21.10 15.17 27.73
C ILE A 261 21.14 15.94 29.07
N ASP A 262 22.11 16.84 29.24
CA ASP A 262 22.20 17.72 30.40
C ASP A 262 20.99 18.66 30.45
N PHE A 263 20.60 19.24 29.32
CA PHE A 263 19.43 20.13 29.23
C PHE A 263 18.12 19.46 29.63
N ILE A 264 17.86 18.23 29.16
CA ILE A 264 16.67 17.48 29.62
C ILE A 264 16.79 17.09 31.09
N GLY A 265 18.00 17.06 31.65
CA GLY A 265 18.22 16.81 33.07
C GLY A 265 17.75 17.93 34.00
N ILE A 266 17.47 19.13 33.47
CA ILE A 266 17.06 20.32 34.23
C ILE A 266 15.55 20.28 34.48
N ASP A 267 15.13 20.35 35.74
CA ASP A 267 13.72 20.23 36.13
C ASP A 267 12.87 21.44 35.70
N GLU A 268 13.46 22.62 35.62
CA GLU A 268 12.80 23.87 35.22
C GLU A 268 12.43 23.91 33.73
N THR A 269 13.03 23.06 32.90
CA THR A 269 12.84 23.06 31.43
C THR A 269 11.89 21.98 30.93
N LYS A 270 11.11 21.35 31.83
CA LYS A 270 10.19 20.23 31.53
C LYS A 270 9.26 20.47 30.35
N ASP A 271 8.78 21.70 30.19
CA ASP A 271 7.87 22.08 29.10
C ASP A 271 8.53 21.95 27.70
N VAL A 272 9.86 22.00 27.63
CA VAL A 272 10.65 21.97 26.39
C VAL A 272 11.32 20.61 26.17
N HIS A 273 11.33 19.71 27.16
CA HIS A 273 11.98 18.38 27.08
C HIS A 273 11.50 17.56 25.88
N VAL A 274 10.21 17.63 25.54
CA VAL A 274 9.64 16.91 24.38
C VAL A 274 10.33 17.32 23.08
N HIS A 275 10.56 18.61 22.87
CA HIS A 275 11.23 19.12 21.67
C HIS A 275 12.69 18.66 21.61
N CYS A 276 13.40 18.70 22.76
CA CYS A 276 14.77 18.22 22.84
C CYS A 276 14.88 16.71 22.58
N LEU A 277 13.97 15.91 23.16
CA LEU A 277 13.89 14.47 22.94
C LEU A 277 13.60 14.11 21.47
N ASN A 278 12.78 14.90 20.78
CA ASN A 278 12.53 14.73 19.35
C ASN A 278 13.79 14.99 18.49
N ALA A 279 14.62 15.96 18.88
CA ALA A 279 15.90 16.20 18.24
C ALA A 279 16.91 15.07 18.53
N LEU A 280 16.98 14.61 19.79
CA LEU A 280 17.76 13.42 20.17
C LEU A 280 17.32 12.16 19.41
N ALA A 281 16.00 11.97 19.20
CA ALA A 281 15.48 10.83 18.44
C ALA A 281 16.09 10.72 17.03
N ASN A 282 16.26 11.86 16.34
CA ASN A 282 16.87 11.91 15.01
C ASN A 282 18.39 11.65 15.09
N LEU A 283 19.07 12.13 16.13
CA LEU A 283 20.51 11.90 16.34
C LEU A 283 20.82 10.43 16.65
N LEU A 284 20.00 9.79 17.49
CA LEU A 284 20.16 8.40 17.94
C LEU A 284 19.90 7.35 16.85
N GLU A 285 19.34 7.75 15.70
CA GLU A 285 19.35 6.90 14.51
C GLU A 285 20.77 6.65 13.97
N ASP A 286 21.73 7.53 14.27
CA ASP A 286 23.14 7.25 14.00
C ASP A 286 23.74 6.36 15.10
N THR A 287 24.38 5.27 14.69
CA THR A 287 24.90 4.26 15.63
C THR A 287 26.06 4.83 16.43
N GLU A 288 26.91 5.65 15.81
CA GLU A 288 28.03 6.32 16.51
C GLU A 288 27.53 7.31 17.58
N CYS A 289 26.39 7.98 17.36
CA CYS A 289 25.76 8.82 18.37
C CYS A 289 25.23 8.01 19.56
N LEU A 290 24.63 6.85 19.29
CA LEU A 290 24.11 5.97 20.34
C LEU A 290 25.25 5.35 21.16
N ASP A 291 26.33 4.91 20.51
CA ASP A 291 27.54 4.40 21.17
C ASP A 291 28.15 5.46 22.11
N LEU A 292 28.24 6.72 21.66
CA LEU A 292 28.76 7.82 22.48
C LEU A 292 27.86 8.12 23.70
N ILE A 293 26.54 8.16 23.50
CA ILE A 293 25.58 8.35 24.59
C ILE A 293 25.61 7.17 25.57
N GLN A 294 25.85 5.94 25.09
CA GLN A 294 26.04 4.78 25.95
C GLN A 294 27.33 4.91 26.77
N SER A 295 28.46 5.25 26.15
CA SER A 295 29.76 5.39 26.84
C SER A 295 29.76 6.50 27.88
N ASN A 296 29.03 7.58 27.63
CA ASN A 296 28.95 8.74 28.52
C ASN A 296 27.85 8.58 29.60
N GLY A 297 27.12 7.46 29.63
CA GLY A 297 26.04 7.21 30.58
C GLY A 297 24.73 7.96 30.28
N GLY A 298 24.67 8.75 29.20
CA GLY A 298 23.46 9.45 28.77
C GLY A 298 22.31 8.49 28.40
N LEU A 299 22.62 7.28 27.94
CA LEU A 299 21.59 6.27 27.65
C LEU A 299 20.81 5.88 28.91
N LYS A 300 21.49 5.75 30.05
CA LYS A 300 20.85 5.48 31.34
C LYS A 300 19.90 6.62 31.73
N ARG A 301 20.26 7.87 31.43
CA ARG A 301 19.41 9.04 31.68
C ARG A 301 18.16 9.02 30.79
N LEU A 302 18.31 8.66 29.51
CA LEU A 302 17.16 8.46 28.61
C LEU A 302 16.21 7.36 29.11
N MET A 303 16.77 6.25 29.62
CA MET A 303 15.99 5.17 30.23
C MET A 303 15.26 5.60 31.51
N GLN A 304 15.86 6.48 32.32
CA GLN A 304 15.18 7.08 33.48
C GLN A 304 13.97 7.91 33.07
N PHE A 305 14.03 8.67 31.96
CA PHE A 305 12.85 9.42 31.49
C PHE A 305 11.69 8.54 31.07
N VAL A 306 11.97 7.34 30.55
CA VAL A 306 10.96 6.34 30.25
C VAL A 306 10.32 5.84 31.56
N GLN A 307 11.13 5.50 32.56
CA GLN A 307 10.68 4.83 33.79
C GLN A 307 10.06 5.78 34.83
N ASP A 308 10.69 6.93 35.05
CA ASP A 308 10.48 7.75 36.25
C ASP A 308 9.79 9.09 35.97
N SER A 309 9.65 9.50 34.70
CA SER A 309 9.03 10.79 34.37
C SER A 309 7.54 10.79 34.72
N VAL A 310 7.12 11.79 35.48
CA VAL A 310 5.71 12.04 35.82
C VAL A 310 4.94 12.72 34.67
N VAL A 311 5.62 13.17 33.62
CA VAL A 311 5.02 13.87 32.48
C VAL A 311 4.81 12.88 31.32
N PRO A 312 3.56 12.50 30.99
CA PRO A 312 3.30 11.49 29.96
C PRO A 312 3.86 11.86 28.59
N ALA A 313 3.83 13.14 28.22
CA ALA A 313 4.39 13.61 26.95
C ALA A 313 5.91 13.35 26.84
N VAL A 314 6.64 13.48 27.95
CA VAL A 314 8.08 13.21 28.03
C VAL A 314 8.35 11.71 27.95
N GLN A 315 7.57 10.88 28.67
CA GLN A 315 7.67 9.41 28.58
C GLN A 315 7.43 8.93 27.14
N ALA A 316 6.37 9.43 26.50
CA ALA A 316 6.04 9.08 25.12
C ALA A 316 7.12 9.53 24.14
N ALA A 317 7.70 10.73 24.32
CA ALA A 317 8.79 11.23 23.48
C ALA A 317 10.07 10.39 23.65
N ALA A 318 10.44 10.03 24.88
CA ALA A 318 11.59 9.18 25.16
C ALA A 318 11.42 7.77 24.57
N ALA A 319 10.24 7.15 24.74
CA ALA A 319 9.92 5.86 24.13
C ALA A 319 9.98 5.91 22.59
N LYS A 320 9.47 6.99 21.98
CA LYS A 320 9.59 7.22 20.52
C LYS A 320 11.04 7.38 20.07
N ALA A 321 11.87 8.09 20.84
CA ALA A 321 13.28 8.25 20.54
C ALA A 321 14.01 6.90 20.50
N ILE A 322 13.78 6.06 21.52
CA ILE A 322 14.32 4.70 21.58
C ILE A 322 13.78 3.86 20.42
N GLY A 323 12.47 3.88 20.17
CA GLY A 323 11.84 3.12 19.09
C GLY A 323 12.37 3.49 17.69
N ARG A 324 12.64 4.78 17.43
CA ARG A 324 13.26 5.24 16.18
C ARG A 324 14.71 4.76 16.06
N ALA A 325 15.50 4.92 17.12
CA ALA A 325 16.87 4.47 17.14
C ALA A 325 16.98 2.95 16.95
N ALA A 326 16.04 2.17 17.49
CA ALA A 326 15.96 0.72 17.36
C ALA A 326 15.62 0.21 15.93
N ARG A 327 15.35 1.10 14.96
CA ARG A 327 15.18 0.70 13.55
C ARG A 327 16.46 0.10 12.96
N LYS A 328 17.63 0.52 13.46
CA LYS A 328 18.91 -0.09 13.07
C LYS A 328 19.18 -1.36 13.88
N PRO A 329 19.50 -2.50 13.24
CA PRO A 329 19.80 -3.74 13.95
C PRO A 329 20.93 -3.64 14.97
N GLN A 330 21.95 -2.81 14.72
CA GLN A 330 23.06 -2.56 15.65
C GLN A 330 22.57 -1.90 16.94
N ASN A 331 21.75 -0.85 16.80
CA ASN A 331 21.19 -0.10 17.92
C ASN A 331 20.27 -0.96 18.80
N ARG A 332 19.55 -1.94 18.22
CA ARG A 332 18.72 -2.88 19.00
C ARG A 332 19.51 -3.65 20.04
N LYS A 333 20.76 -4.02 19.74
CA LYS A 333 21.63 -4.74 20.68
C LYS A 333 21.97 -3.88 21.89
N ILE A 334 22.32 -2.62 21.65
CA ILE A 334 22.63 -1.64 22.70
C ILE A 334 21.44 -1.43 23.63
N PHE A 335 20.23 -1.30 23.08
CA PHE A 335 19.02 -1.15 23.89
C PHE A 335 18.67 -2.43 24.66
N ALA A 336 18.89 -3.61 24.08
CA ALA A 336 18.67 -4.88 24.77
C ALA A 336 19.61 -5.04 25.97
N GLU A 337 20.87 -4.60 25.88
CA GLU A 337 21.82 -4.58 26.99
C GLU A 337 21.42 -3.64 28.14
N GLN A 338 20.47 -2.72 27.91
CA GLN A 338 19.92 -1.78 28.90
C GLN A 338 18.49 -2.14 29.32
N ASP A 339 18.03 -3.36 29.08
CA ASP A 339 16.67 -3.84 29.41
C ASP A 339 15.55 -2.94 28.84
N ALA A 340 15.77 -2.36 27.65
CA ALA A 340 14.82 -1.42 27.07
C ALA A 340 13.46 -2.06 26.77
N GLU A 341 13.43 -3.33 26.35
CA GLU A 341 12.20 -4.09 26.12
C GLU A 341 11.34 -4.16 27.37
N ARG A 342 11.96 -4.43 28.53
CA ARG A 342 11.25 -4.50 29.81
C ARG A 342 10.67 -3.14 30.19
N ALA A 343 11.42 -2.06 29.99
CA ALA A 343 10.93 -0.71 30.24
C ALA A 343 9.74 -0.35 29.32
N MET A 344 9.79 -0.74 28.04
CA MET A 344 8.67 -0.53 27.12
C MET A 344 7.43 -1.36 27.50
N VAL A 345 7.61 -2.61 27.95
CA VAL A 345 6.47 -3.42 28.43
C VAL A 345 5.85 -2.79 29.68
N PHE A 346 6.66 -2.26 30.60
CA PHE A 346 6.15 -1.52 31.76
C PHE A 346 5.31 -0.29 31.35
N LEU A 347 5.73 0.45 30.32
CA LEU A 347 4.97 1.59 29.80
C LEU A 347 3.59 1.21 29.23
N LEU A 348 3.37 -0.04 28.81
CA LEU A 348 2.04 -0.49 28.39
C LEU A 348 1.01 -0.45 29.52
N LEU A 349 1.46 -0.43 30.78
CA LEU A 349 0.62 -0.35 31.97
C LEU A 349 0.26 1.10 32.36
N SER A 350 0.82 2.11 31.68
CA SER A 350 0.50 3.54 31.92
C SER A 350 -0.99 3.79 31.75
N GLU A 351 -1.57 4.80 32.41
CA GLU A 351 -2.97 5.21 32.18
C GLU A 351 -3.15 6.07 30.92
N ASN A 352 -2.06 6.61 30.37
CA ASN A 352 -2.08 7.50 29.23
C ASN A 352 -1.93 6.75 27.90
N ASP A 353 -2.89 6.90 27.00
CA ASP A 353 -2.91 6.20 25.71
C ASP A 353 -1.75 6.59 24.79
N ASP A 354 -1.26 7.84 24.80
CA ASP A 354 -0.12 8.25 23.97
C ASP A 354 1.18 7.58 24.40
N VAL A 355 1.36 7.37 25.71
CA VAL A 355 2.48 6.60 26.27
C VAL A 355 2.41 5.14 25.85
N ARG A 356 1.22 4.51 25.98
CA ARG A 356 1.01 3.13 25.52
C ARG A 356 1.26 2.97 24.02
N ILE A 357 0.77 3.92 23.21
CA ILE A 357 0.99 3.92 21.76
C ILE A 357 2.48 4.02 21.44
N ALA A 358 3.21 4.93 22.09
CA ALA A 358 4.65 5.07 21.91
C ALA A 358 5.40 3.78 22.28
N ALA A 359 5.02 3.13 23.38
CA ALA A 359 5.57 1.86 23.81
C ALA A 359 5.26 0.72 22.81
N CYS A 360 4.01 0.60 22.33
CA CYS A 360 3.65 -0.37 21.29
C CYS A 360 4.48 -0.18 20.01
N GLN A 361 4.68 1.06 19.57
CA GLN A 361 5.50 1.37 18.40
C GLN A 361 6.97 0.97 18.60
N ALA A 362 7.55 1.28 19.77
CA ALA A 362 8.91 0.89 20.09
C ALA A 362 9.06 -0.64 20.16
N LEU A 363 8.13 -1.33 20.82
CA LEU A 363 8.09 -2.79 20.91
C LEU A 363 7.96 -3.46 19.54
N ALA A 364 7.14 -2.90 18.64
CA ALA A 364 7.01 -3.41 17.29
C ALA A 364 8.35 -3.40 16.54
N VAL A 365 9.12 -2.33 16.65
CA VAL A 365 10.44 -2.20 16.01
C VAL A 365 11.47 -3.12 16.70
N MET A 366 11.47 -3.16 18.04
CA MET A 366 12.36 -4.05 18.79
C MET A 366 12.09 -5.52 18.47
N ALA A 367 10.83 -5.92 18.32
CA ALA A 367 10.40 -7.28 17.99
C ALA A 367 10.84 -7.76 16.59
N GLU A 368 11.51 -6.96 15.78
CA GLU A 368 12.25 -7.48 14.61
C GLU A 368 13.48 -8.32 15.01
N SER A 369 13.99 -8.15 16.23
CA SER A 369 15.04 -8.97 16.82
C SER A 369 14.45 -10.20 17.50
N MET A 370 14.93 -11.40 17.14
CA MET A 370 14.48 -12.66 17.75
C MET A 370 14.68 -12.69 19.27
N LEU A 371 15.81 -12.16 19.77
CA LEU A 371 16.08 -12.09 21.21
C LEU A 371 15.09 -11.16 21.93
N SER A 372 14.79 -10.00 21.34
CA SER A 372 13.82 -9.06 21.91
C SER A 372 12.42 -9.67 21.96
N ARG A 373 12.03 -10.52 20.99
CA ARG A 373 10.74 -11.25 21.03
C ARG A 373 10.60 -12.11 22.28
N GLU A 374 11.69 -12.80 22.67
CA GLU A 374 11.72 -13.65 23.87
C GLU A 374 11.68 -12.81 25.14
N THR A 375 12.49 -11.73 25.22
CA THR A 375 12.49 -10.82 26.36
C THR A 375 11.12 -10.18 26.57
N ILE A 376 10.47 -9.72 25.50
CA ILE A 376 9.12 -9.13 25.58
C ILE A 376 8.11 -10.15 26.09
N ARG A 377 8.14 -11.39 25.60
CA ARG A 377 7.26 -12.47 26.10
C ARG A 377 7.51 -12.74 27.58
N ASN A 378 8.78 -12.87 28.00
CA ASN A 378 9.14 -13.20 29.38
C ASN A 378 8.76 -12.11 30.40
N ASN A 379 8.41 -10.91 29.94
CA ASN A 379 7.94 -9.79 30.77
C ASN A 379 6.43 -9.56 30.63
N ASP A 380 5.64 -10.58 30.28
CA ASP A 380 4.18 -10.53 30.08
C ASP A 380 3.71 -9.63 28.93
N GLY A 381 4.61 -9.22 28.03
CA GLY A 381 4.28 -8.31 26.93
C GLY A 381 3.19 -8.83 26.01
N ILE A 382 3.11 -10.14 25.77
CA ILE A 382 2.05 -10.75 24.95
C ILE A 382 0.67 -10.57 25.59
N LEU A 383 0.55 -10.90 26.89
CA LEU A 383 -0.68 -10.71 27.65
C LEU A 383 -1.13 -9.24 27.62
N THR A 384 -0.22 -8.31 27.91
CA THR A 384 -0.56 -6.88 27.93
C THR A 384 -0.99 -6.39 26.55
N LEU A 385 -0.30 -6.79 25.48
CA LEU A 385 -0.68 -6.42 24.11
C LEU A 385 -2.05 -6.99 23.71
N VAL A 386 -2.39 -8.22 24.11
CA VAL A 386 -3.73 -8.80 23.90
C VAL A 386 -4.81 -7.99 24.61
N GLN A 387 -4.54 -7.47 25.81
CA GLN A 387 -5.46 -6.57 26.51
C GLN A 387 -5.59 -5.21 25.80
N MET A 388 -4.50 -4.67 25.23
CA MET A 388 -4.52 -3.41 24.48
C MET A 388 -5.31 -3.51 23.17
N MET A 389 -5.23 -4.65 22.48
CA MET A 389 -5.99 -4.93 21.25
C MET A 389 -7.52 -4.93 21.46
N GLN A 390 -8.00 -5.09 22.70
CA GLN A 390 -9.41 -5.08 23.04
C GLN A 390 -9.95 -3.70 23.46
N LYS A 391 -9.08 -2.69 23.59
CA LYS A 391 -9.48 -1.34 24.00
C LYS A 391 -10.17 -0.58 22.86
N GLU A 392 -11.03 0.38 23.21
CA GLU A 392 -11.79 1.14 22.22
C GLU A 392 -10.91 2.03 21.32
N ASN A 393 -9.77 2.51 21.83
CA ASN A 393 -8.88 3.42 21.09
C ASN A 393 -8.33 2.77 19.79
N PRO A 394 -8.71 3.27 18.60
CA PRO A 394 -8.31 2.65 17.33
C PRO A 394 -6.81 2.74 17.04
N ARG A 395 -6.09 3.74 17.57
CA ARG A 395 -4.62 3.81 17.40
C ARG A 395 -3.92 2.80 18.29
N LEU A 396 -4.40 2.61 19.51
CA LEU A 396 -3.84 1.63 20.42
C LEU A 396 -4.02 0.20 19.90
N ARG A 397 -5.20 -0.12 19.35
CA ARG A 397 -5.45 -1.41 18.67
C ARG A 397 -4.52 -1.64 17.49
N GLU A 398 -4.38 -0.64 16.63
CA GLU A 398 -3.51 -0.70 15.46
C GLU A 398 -2.05 -1.02 15.84
N PHE A 399 -1.44 -0.24 16.74
CA PHE A 399 -0.03 -0.42 17.09
C PHE A 399 0.24 -1.61 17.99
N SER A 400 -0.71 -2.02 18.85
CA SER A 400 -0.57 -3.27 19.61
C SER A 400 -0.66 -4.49 18.70
N THR A 401 -1.52 -4.47 17.68
CA THR A 401 -1.61 -5.54 16.67
C THR A 401 -0.36 -5.59 15.80
N LEU A 402 0.21 -4.43 15.42
CA LEU A 402 1.50 -4.37 14.72
C LEU A 402 2.61 -5.02 15.54
N ALA A 403 2.73 -4.67 16.83
CA ALA A 403 3.71 -5.29 17.72
C ALA A 403 3.52 -6.81 17.82
N MET A 404 2.27 -7.27 17.94
CA MET A 404 1.95 -8.71 17.96
C MET A 404 2.34 -9.43 16.67
N SER A 405 2.15 -8.79 15.51
CA SER A 405 2.53 -9.37 14.22
C SER A 405 4.04 -9.62 14.11
N ASN A 406 4.86 -8.72 14.66
CA ASN A 406 6.31 -8.89 14.69
C ASN A 406 6.75 -9.88 15.78
N LEU A 407 6.06 -9.92 16.92
CA LEU A 407 6.35 -10.86 18.01
C LEU A 407 6.10 -12.32 17.63
N THR A 408 5.10 -12.58 16.78
CA THR A 408 4.74 -13.94 16.33
C THR A 408 5.58 -14.43 15.16
N GLN A 409 6.31 -13.55 14.46
CA GLN A 409 7.08 -13.90 13.28
C GLN A 409 8.14 -14.96 13.63
N SER A 410 8.07 -16.12 12.98
CA SER A 410 9.00 -17.26 13.16
C SER A 410 9.30 -17.60 14.63
N ASN A 411 8.31 -17.45 15.53
CA ASN A 411 8.47 -17.71 16.96
C ASN A 411 7.32 -18.56 17.52
N PRO A 412 7.46 -19.90 17.52
CA PRO A 412 6.43 -20.82 18.01
C PRO A 412 6.07 -20.63 19.49
N ASN A 413 7.01 -20.20 20.33
CA ASN A 413 6.75 -19.99 21.76
C ASN A 413 5.82 -18.80 21.97
N ASN A 414 6.02 -17.72 21.22
CA ASN A 414 5.15 -16.55 21.26
C ASN A 414 3.76 -16.87 20.68
N ILE A 415 3.67 -17.72 19.65
CA ILE A 415 2.40 -18.18 19.09
C ILE A 415 1.59 -18.99 20.12
N ARG A 416 2.24 -19.88 20.87
CA ARG A 416 1.59 -20.65 21.94
C ARG A 416 1.12 -19.77 23.09
N GLU A 417 1.97 -18.86 23.55
CA GLU A 417 1.58 -17.89 24.59
C GLU A 417 0.38 -17.04 24.14
N LEU A 418 0.39 -16.57 22.88
CA LEU A 418 -0.75 -15.82 22.31
C LEU A 418 -2.05 -16.64 22.34
N GLN A 419 -1.97 -17.95 22.09
CA GLN A 419 -3.12 -18.85 22.20
C GLN A 419 -3.59 -18.99 23.65
N ASP A 420 -2.66 -19.19 24.60
CA ASP A 420 -2.95 -19.37 26.02
C ASP A 420 -3.61 -18.11 26.62
N GLN A 421 -3.25 -16.92 26.12
CA GLN A 421 -3.85 -15.64 26.50
C GLN A 421 -5.14 -15.30 25.73
N ALA A 422 -5.77 -16.27 25.06
CA ALA A 422 -6.99 -16.11 24.25
C ALA A 422 -6.89 -15.04 23.14
N GLY A 423 -5.68 -14.74 22.66
CA GLY A 423 -5.45 -13.70 21.66
C GLY A 423 -5.94 -14.06 20.26
N LEU A 424 -6.15 -15.35 19.96
CA LEU A 424 -6.65 -15.78 18.65
C LEU A 424 -8.07 -15.27 18.37
N ASP A 425 -8.98 -15.29 19.36
CA ASP A 425 -10.34 -14.77 19.20
C ASP A 425 -10.35 -13.26 18.97
N VAL A 426 -9.48 -12.54 19.70
CA VAL A 426 -9.29 -11.09 19.55
C VAL A 426 -8.85 -10.77 18.13
N LEU A 427 -7.81 -11.45 17.63
CA LEU A 427 -7.29 -11.23 16.27
C LEU A 427 -8.32 -11.56 15.18
N ILE A 428 -9.10 -12.63 15.33
CA ILE A 428 -10.18 -12.96 14.40
C ILE A 428 -11.26 -11.86 14.41
N GLY A 429 -11.59 -11.30 15.58
CA GLY A 429 -12.51 -10.16 15.69
C GLY A 429 -11.99 -8.91 14.98
N LEU A 430 -10.68 -8.62 15.12
CA LEU A 430 -10.02 -7.48 14.49
C LEU A 430 -9.97 -7.53 12.95
N LEU A 431 -10.28 -8.67 12.32
CA LEU A 431 -10.45 -8.72 10.86
C LEU A 431 -11.63 -7.85 10.37
N ASN A 432 -12.60 -7.55 11.25
CA ASN A 432 -13.71 -6.65 10.97
C ASN A 432 -13.53 -5.26 11.59
N ASP A 433 -12.30 -4.88 11.95
CA ASP A 433 -12.02 -3.56 12.51
C ASP A 433 -12.42 -2.42 11.56
N GLU A 434 -12.63 -1.21 12.07
CA GLU A 434 -12.91 -0.05 11.21
C GLU A 434 -11.67 0.35 10.39
N LYS A 435 -10.47 0.17 10.94
CA LYS A 435 -9.22 0.50 10.26
C LYS A 435 -8.67 -0.67 9.47
N ASP A 436 -8.45 -0.44 8.19
CA ASP A 436 -7.84 -1.45 7.33
C ASP A 436 -6.39 -1.80 7.73
N THR A 437 -5.65 -0.88 8.35
CA THR A 437 -4.29 -1.17 8.89
C THR A 437 -4.34 -2.22 10.00
N THR A 438 -5.28 -2.11 10.94
CA THR A 438 -5.51 -3.11 11.98
C THR A 438 -5.86 -4.47 11.37
N LYS A 439 -6.75 -4.50 10.37
CA LYS A 439 -7.10 -5.74 9.64
C LYS A 439 -5.86 -6.39 9.03
N ALA A 440 -5.00 -5.60 8.38
CA ALA A 440 -3.78 -6.08 7.77
C ALA A 440 -2.84 -6.73 8.80
N TYR A 441 -2.59 -6.08 9.93
CA TYR A 441 -1.73 -6.62 11.00
C TYR A 441 -2.34 -7.86 11.67
N ALA A 442 -3.66 -7.91 11.81
CA ALA A 442 -4.37 -9.11 12.28
C ALA A 442 -4.19 -10.28 11.30
N CYS A 443 -4.33 -10.05 9.99
CA CYS A 443 -4.03 -11.05 8.96
C CYS A 443 -2.57 -11.53 9.03
N VAL A 444 -1.59 -10.63 9.20
CA VAL A 444 -0.19 -11.05 9.33
C VAL A 444 0.01 -11.95 10.55
N THR A 445 -0.52 -11.55 11.71
CA THR A 445 -0.39 -12.31 12.94
C THR A 445 -1.00 -13.70 12.81
N LEU A 446 -2.22 -13.80 12.27
CA LEU A 446 -2.89 -15.09 12.05
C LEU A 446 -2.16 -15.97 11.02
N ALA A 447 -1.52 -15.37 10.00
CA ALA A 447 -0.70 -16.10 9.05
C ALA A 447 0.58 -16.64 9.69
N ASN A 448 1.23 -15.88 10.58
CA ASN A 448 2.37 -16.38 11.35
C ASN A 448 1.94 -17.59 12.21
N CYS A 449 0.77 -17.50 12.86
CA CYS A 449 0.21 -18.60 13.66
C CYS A 449 -0.11 -19.86 12.85
N SER A 450 -0.37 -19.72 11.53
CA SER A 450 -0.68 -20.86 10.66
C SER A 450 0.48 -21.85 10.49
N THR A 451 1.71 -21.44 10.84
CA THR A 451 2.90 -22.30 10.75
C THR A 451 2.85 -23.49 11.73
N ASP A 452 2.13 -23.36 12.85
CA ASP A 452 1.85 -24.46 13.78
C ASP A 452 0.49 -25.11 13.44
N GLN A 453 0.50 -26.42 13.16
CA GLN A 453 -0.69 -27.14 12.71
C GLN A 453 -1.81 -27.20 13.77
N VAL A 454 -1.47 -27.29 15.05
CA VAL A 454 -2.47 -27.34 16.12
C VAL A 454 -3.16 -25.98 16.24
N VAL A 455 -2.36 -24.91 16.22
CA VAL A 455 -2.87 -23.53 16.27
C VAL A 455 -3.70 -23.23 15.03
N ARG A 456 -3.23 -23.63 13.85
CA ARG A 456 -3.95 -23.46 12.58
C ARG A 456 -5.34 -24.10 12.60
N ASN A 457 -5.45 -25.34 13.10
CA ASN A 457 -6.74 -26.02 13.24
C ASN A 457 -7.69 -25.29 14.21
N ASN A 458 -7.16 -24.81 15.35
CA ASN A 458 -7.93 -24.04 16.32
C ASN A 458 -8.47 -22.73 15.72
N ILE A 459 -7.64 -22.00 14.97
CA ILE A 459 -8.07 -20.78 14.27
C ILE A 459 -9.21 -21.07 13.28
N LEU A 460 -9.17 -22.20 12.55
CA LEU A 460 -10.26 -22.62 11.67
C LEU A 460 -11.54 -22.95 12.45
N GLU A 461 -11.43 -23.63 13.58
CA GLU A 461 -12.57 -23.94 14.47
C GLU A 461 -13.27 -22.69 15.00
N LYS A 462 -12.52 -21.61 15.26
CA LYS A 462 -13.05 -20.30 15.68
C LYS A 462 -13.74 -19.53 14.56
N GLY A 463 -13.73 -20.06 13.33
CA GLY A 463 -14.41 -19.48 12.17
C GLY A 463 -13.62 -18.32 11.56
N LEU A 464 -12.35 -18.57 11.21
CA LEU A 464 -11.54 -17.60 10.46
C LEU A 464 -12.21 -17.18 9.14
N ILE A 465 -12.66 -18.13 8.33
CA ILE A 465 -13.10 -17.90 6.95
C ILE A 465 -14.28 -16.91 6.86
N LYS A 466 -15.23 -16.95 7.81
CA LYS A 466 -16.37 -16.00 7.85
C LYS A 466 -15.94 -14.55 8.04
N ASN A 467 -14.78 -14.30 8.66
CA ASN A 467 -14.27 -12.96 8.97
C ASN A 467 -13.31 -12.41 7.90
N LEU A 468 -12.96 -13.20 6.87
CA LEU A 468 -12.03 -12.78 5.83
C LEU A 468 -12.66 -11.91 4.74
N LEU A 469 -13.98 -11.78 4.70
CA LEU A 469 -14.63 -10.95 3.71
C LEU A 469 -14.29 -9.46 3.88
N ALA A 470 -14.29 -8.97 5.13
CA ALA A 470 -13.98 -7.57 5.44
C ALA A 470 -12.57 -7.11 4.99
N PRO A 471 -11.48 -7.86 5.23
CA PRO A 471 -10.16 -7.46 4.75
C PRO A 471 -9.96 -7.70 3.24
N LEU A 472 -10.64 -8.67 2.61
CA LEU A 472 -10.65 -8.81 1.15
C LEU A 472 -11.32 -7.62 0.44
N GLN A 473 -12.28 -6.97 1.10
CA GLN A 473 -13.02 -5.80 0.61
C GLN A 473 -12.44 -4.46 1.08
N ALA A 474 -11.33 -4.47 1.84
CA ALA A 474 -10.70 -3.28 2.36
C ALA A 474 -10.33 -2.29 1.24
N SER A 475 -10.31 -0.98 1.54
CA SER A 475 -9.81 0.02 0.60
C SER A 475 -8.28 0.02 0.56
N TYR A 476 -7.65 -0.36 1.67
CA TYR A 476 -6.20 -0.46 1.79
C TYR A 476 -5.66 -1.76 1.20
N GLU A 477 -4.70 -1.66 0.31
CA GLU A 477 -4.24 -2.78 -0.52
C GLU A 477 -3.36 -3.76 0.25
N LEU A 478 -2.69 -3.30 1.30
CA LEU A 478 -1.99 -4.21 2.21
C LEU A 478 -2.98 -5.16 2.90
N ALA A 479 -4.15 -4.67 3.34
CA ALA A 479 -5.16 -5.52 3.97
C ALA A 479 -5.67 -6.60 3.00
N GLN A 480 -5.95 -6.22 1.74
CA GLN A 480 -6.33 -7.15 0.69
C GLN A 480 -5.24 -8.21 0.44
N ALA A 481 -3.98 -7.78 0.30
CA ALA A 481 -2.85 -8.67 0.07
C ALA A 481 -2.65 -9.67 1.23
N LYS A 482 -2.76 -9.22 2.48
CA LYS A 482 -2.61 -10.08 3.65
C LYS A 482 -3.82 -10.99 3.86
N ALA A 483 -5.03 -10.60 3.47
CA ALA A 483 -6.19 -11.48 3.45
C ALA A 483 -6.04 -12.61 2.43
N ALA A 484 -5.55 -12.31 1.22
CA ALA A 484 -5.23 -13.33 0.22
C ALA A 484 -4.13 -14.28 0.72
N MET A 485 -3.12 -13.75 1.42
CA MET A 485 -2.07 -14.56 2.06
C MET A 485 -2.67 -15.54 3.09
N ILE A 486 -3.64 -15.11 3.91
CA ILE A 486 -4.35 -16.02 4.83
C ILE A 486 -5.04 -17.16 4.07
N LEU A 487 -5.72 -16.88 2.96
CA LEU A 487 -6.38 -17.93 2.17
C LEU A 487 -5.38 -18.96 1.62
N SER A 488 -4.15 -18.54 1.27
CA SER A 488 -3.08 -19.47 0.91
C SER A 488 -2.54 -20.27 2.09
N ALA A 489 -2.38 -19.62 3.26
CA ALA A 489 -1.79 -20.22 4.45
C ALA A 489 -2.71 -21.28 5.09
N PHE A 490 -4.02 -21.07 5.05
CA PHE A 490 -5.02 -21.98 5.60
C PHE A 490 -5.65 -22.89 4.54
N GLY A 491 -5.61 -22.51 3.26
CA GLY A 491 -6.19 -23.28 2.15
C GLY A 491 -5.57 -24.66 1.94
N ILE A 492 -4.46 -24.96 2.60
CA ILE A 492 -3.87 -26.30 2.66
C ILE A 492 -4.75 -27.32 3.40
N ASP A 493 -5.56 -26.87 4.37
CA ASP A 493 -6.44 -27.73 5.14
C ASP A 493 -7.79 -27.89 4.45
N GLN A 494 -8.31 -29.12 4.43
CA GLN A 494 -9.59 -29.44 3.79
C GLN A 494 -10.75 -28.63 4.39
N LYS A 495 -10.78 -28.48 5.72
CA LYS A 495 -11.81 -27.70 6.43
C LYS A 495 -11.88 -26.25 5.95
N ALA A 496 -10.73 -25.61 5.72
CA ALA A 496 -10.69 -24.25 5.20
C ALA A 496 -11.33 -24.15 3.80
N ARG A 497 -11.01 -25.12 2.92
CA ARG A 497 -11.59 -25.22 1.58
C ARG A 497 -13.11 -25.43 1.62
N GLU A 498 -13.59 -26.30 2.50
CA GLU A 498 -15.03 -26.52 2.71
C GLU A 498 -15.74 -25.26 3.20
N ASP A 499 -15.15 -24.53 4.14
CA ASP A 499 -15.75 -23.30 4.67
C ASP A 499 -15.69 -22.15 3.65
N ILE A 500 -14.68 -22.11 2.78
CA ILE A 500 -14.63 -21.18 1.63
C ILE A 500 -15.77 -21.47 0.66
N LEU A 501 -16.03 -22.75 0.35
CA LEU A 501 -17.14 -23.13 -0.53
C LEU A 501 -18.52 -22.80 0.06
N LYS A 502 -18.68 -22.92 1.39
CA LYS A 502 -19.91 -22.50 2.07
C LYS A 502 -20.11 -20.98 2.00
N ASN A 503 -19.04 -20.20 1.97
CA ASN A 503 -19.09 -18.75 1.88
C ASN A 503 -18.95 -18.26 0.43
N GLN A 504 -20.09 -18.16 -0.26
CA GLN A 504 -20.18 -17.80 -1.68
C GLN A 504 -19.55 -16.43 -2.04
N ALA A 505 -19.29 -15.55 -1.05
CA ALA A 505 -18.70 -14.24 -1.31
C ALA A 505 -17.17 -14.25 -1.42
N ILE A 506 -16.46 -15.24 -0.86
CA ILE A 506 -14.99 -15.23 -0.79
C ILE A 506 -14.35 -15.35 -2.18
N ILE A 507 -14.78 -16.33 -2.98
CA ILE A 507 -14.20 -16.60 -4.30
C ILE A 507 -14.37 -15.42 -5.26
N PRO A 508 -15.57 -14.81 -5.43
CA PRO A 508 -15.75 -13.64 -6.29
C PRO A 508 -14.82 -12.46 -5.93
N HIS A 509 -14.64 -12.18 -4.63
CA HIS A 509 -13.74 -11.11 -4.18
C HIS A 509 -12.28 -11.48 -4.38
N LEU A 510 -11.88 -12.72 -4.12
CA LEU A 510 -10.53 -13.18 -4.43
C LEU A 510 -10.21 -13.01 -5.93
N VAL A 511 -11.15 -13.38 -6.81
CA VAL A 511 -10.97 -13.24 -8.26
C VAL A 511 -10.94 -11.77 -8.69
N SER A 512 -11.70 -10.88 -8.04
CA SER A 512 -11.65 -9.45 -8.36
C SER A 512 -10.28 -8.82 -8.07
N LEU A 513 -9.59 -9.29 -7.01
CA LEU A 513 -8.25 -8.83 -6.64
C LEU A 513 -7.16 -9.15 -7.68
N LEU A 514 -7.39 -10.09 -8.60
CA LEU A 514 -6.48 -10.33 -9.74
C LEU A 514 -6.32 -9.08 -10.62
N LYS A 515 -7.33 -8.19 -10.64
CA LYS A 515 -7.33 -6.95 -11.41
C LYS A 515 -6.63 -5.79 -10.69
N SER A 516 -6.11 -5.99 -9.47
CA SER A 516 -5.46 -4.93 -8.69
C SER A 516 -4.22 -4.38 -9.41
N ASN A 517 -3.99 -3.08 -9.27
CA ASN A 517 -2.77 -2.43 -9.77
C ASN A 517 -1.55 -2.71 -8.88
N HIS A 518 -1.74 -3.24 -7.68
CA HIS A 518 -0.66 -3.55 -6.73
C HIS A 518 -0.10 -4.95 -6.91
N ASP A 519 1.22 -5.03 -7.06
CA ASP A 519 1.94 -6.28 -7.34
C ASP A 519 1.78 -7.30 -6.21
N GLU A 520 1.83 -6.85 -4.95
CA GLU A 520 1.69 -7.73 -3.79
C GLU A 520 0.29 -8.36 -3.70
N VAL A 521 -0.76 -7.57 -3.96
CA VAL A 521 -2.14 -8.07 -4.01
C VAL A 521 -2.27 -9.14 -5.08
N ARG A 522 -1.85 -8.86 -6.32
CA ARG A 522 -1.92 -9.85 -7.41
C ARG A 522 -1.13 -11.11 -7.10
N ARG A 523 0.08 -10.96 -6.57
CA ARG A 523 0.96 -12.08 -6.19
C ARG A 523 0.29 -13.00 -5.18
N ASN A 524 -0.20 -12.44 -4.07
CA ASN A 524 -0.80 -13.23 -3.00
C ASN A 524 -2.13 -13.85 -3.43
N THR A 525 -2.91 -13.14 -4.26
CA THR A 525 -4.14 -13.69 -4.86
C THR A 525 -3.83 -14.88 -5.78
N CYS A 526 -2.85 -14.77 -6.69
CA CYS A 526 -2.43 -15.88 -7.53
C CYS A 526 -1.91 -17.07 -6.72
N PHE A 527 -1.16 -16.82 -5.65
CA PHE A 527 -0.69 -17.88 -4.77
C PHE A 527 -1.85 -18.57 -4.03
N ALA A 528 -2.82 -17.80 -3.50
CA ALA A 528 -4.03 -18.34 -2.89
C ALA A 528 -4.82 -19.22 -3.87
N ILE A 529 -5.02 -18.76 -5.10
CA ILE A 529 -5.66 -19.55 -6.16
C ILE A 529 -4.90 -20.86 -6.41
N THR A 530 -3.58 -20.80 -6.48
CA THR A 530 -2.74 -22.01 -6.69
C THR A 530 -2.95 -23.03 -5.56
N VAL A 531 -3.01 -22.59 -4.31
CA VAL A 531 -3.24 -23.49 -3.17
C VAL A 531 -4.68 -24.02 -3.16
N LEU A 532 -5.67 -23.15 -3.37
CA LEU A 532 -7.09 -23.50 -3.28
C LEU A 532 -7.57 -24.40 -4.43
N CYS A 533 -7.04 -24.20 -5.64
CA CYS A 533 -7.39 -24.99 -6.81
C CYS A 533 -6.93 -26.45 -6.74
N VAL A 534 -6.26 -26.90 -5.67
CA VAL A 534 -6.08 -28.35 -5.44
C VAL A 534 -7.45 -29.07 -5.36
N GLU A 535 -8.48 -28.37 -4.86
CA GLU A 535 -9.85 -28.86 -4.82
C GLU A 535 -10.59 -28.54 -6.13
N GLN A 536 -11.10 -29.57 -6.82
CA GLN A 536 -11.73 -29.42 -8.13
C GLN A 536 -12.98 -28.51 -8.08
N THR A 537 -13.77 -28.61 -7.01
CA THR A 537 -14.98 -27.79 -6.84
C THR A 537 -14.66 -26.29 -6.72
N ILE A 538 -13.57 -25.93 -6.01
CA ILE A 538 -13.10 -24.54 -5.93
C ILE A 538 -12.56 -24.07 -7.28
N ALA A 539 -11.81 -24.91 -8.00
CA ALA A 539 -11.30 -24.57 -9.34
C ALA A 539 -12.45 -24.25 -10.31
N ILE A 540 -13.54 -25.01 -10.29
CA ILE A 540 -14.76 -24.73 -11.09
C ILE A 540 -15.33 -23.36 -10.72
N GLU A 541 -15.44 -23.05 -9.43
CA GLU A 541 -16.03 -21.78 -9.00
C GLU A 541 -15.14 -20.57 -9.33
N ILE A 542 -13.82 -20.72 -9.22
CA ILE A 542 -12.85 -19.71 -9.67
C ILE A 542 -12.96 -19.48 -11.19
N LEU A 543 -13.15 -20.53 -11.98
CA LEU A 543 -13.38 -20.45 -13.43
C LEU A 543 -14.69 -19.72 -13.76
N ARG A 544 -15.80 -20.05 -13.08
CA ARG A 544 -17.10 -19.38 -13.25
C ARG A 544 -17.03 -17.88 -12.99
N ASN A 545 -16.15 -17.45 -12.08
CA ASN A 545 -15.90 -16.04 -11.78
C ASN A 545 -14.96 -15.35 -12.79
N GLY A 546 -14.55 -16.04 -13.87
CA GLY A 546 -13.80 -15.45 -14.98
C GLY A 546 -12.30 -15.28 -14.72
N ALA A 547 -11.74 -15.96 -13.70
CA ALA A 547 -10.33 -15.83 -13.34
C ALA A 547 -9.37 -16.19 -14.49
N LEU A 548 -9.78 -17.12 -15.35
CA LEU A 548 -8.91 -17.64 -16.41
C LEU A 548 -8.52 -16.57 -17.44
N GLU A 549 -9.49 -15.82 -17.95
CA GLU A 549 -9.21 -14.74 -18.91
C GLU A 549 -8.37 -13.63 -18.24
N ILE A 550 -8.68 -13.29 -16.99
CA ILE A 550 -7.91 -12.30 -16.23
C ILE A 550 -6.44 -12.74 -16.10
N ILE A 551 -6.18 -13.99 -15.71
CA ILE A 551 -4.81 -14.48 -15.53
C ILE A 551 -4.07 -14.60 -16.87
N ARG A 552 -4.76 -14.96 -17.96
CA ARG A 552 -4.16 -14.97 -19.30
C ARG A 552 -3.75 -13.55 -19.74
N ASP A 553 -4.63 -12.57 -19.55
CA ASP A 553 -4.34 -11.16 -19.83
C ASP A 553 -3.18 -10.63 -18.96
N LEU A 554 -3.05 -11.11 -17.73
CA LEU A 554 -1.89 -10.79 -16.89
C LEU A 554 -0.61 -11.41 -17.44
N ASN A 555 -0.66 -12.64 -17.95
CA ASN A 555 0.50 -13.34 -18.51
C ASN A 555 0.95 -12.81 -19.88
N THR A 556 0.12 -12.05 -20.59
CA THR A 556 0.52 -11.31 -21.82
C THR A 556 1.09 -9.93 -21.52
N SER A 557 0.88 -9.39 -20.31
CA SER A 557 1.33 -8.06 -19.91
C SER A 557 2.81 -8.06 -19.53
N GLU A 558 3.62 -7.20 -20.16
CA GLU A 558 5.06 -7.07 -19.84
C GLU A 558 5.32 -6.65 -18.39
N SER A 559 4.47 -5.78 -17.82
CA SER A 559 4.64 -5.25 -16.47
C SER A 559 3.96 -6.08 -15.37
N ARG A 560 2.90 -6.82 -15.70
CA ARG A 560 2.08 -7.52 -14.68
C ARG A 560 2.31 -9.03 -14.63
N LYS A 561 2.98 -9.60 -15.63
CA LYS A 561 3.34 -11.02 -15.66
C LYS A 561 4.28 -11.38 -14.50
N SER A 562 4.06 -12.53 -13.88
CA SER A 562 4.96 -13.08 -12.85
C SER A 562 4.96 -14.60 -12.83
N LYS A 563 5.90 -15.23 -12.10
CA LYS A 563 5.86 -16.68 -11.87
C LYS A 563 4.57 -17.14 -11.19
N PHE A 564 3.98 -16.28 -10.35
CA PHE A 564 2.73 -16.60 -9.64
C PHE A 564 1.52 -16.63 -10.58
N THR A 565 1.46 -15.74 -11.58
CA THR A 565 0.38 -15.75 -12.58
C THR A 565 0.50 -16.98 -13.50
N GLU A 566 1.72 -17.42 -13.82
CA GLU A 566 1.96 -18.68 -14.55
C GLU A 566 1.54 -19.89 -13.71
N MET A 567 1.95 -19.97 -12.44
CA MET A 567 1.58 -21.06 -11.54
C MET A 567 0.07 -21.16 -11.31
N ALA A 568 -0.61 -20.02 -11.11
CA ALA A 568 -2.05 -19.99 -10.94
C ALA A 568 -2.78 -20.48 -12.19
N LEU A 569 -2.34 -20.04 -13.38
CA LEU A 569 -2.88 -20.50 -14.65
C LEU A 569 -2.73 -22.01 -14.80
N GLN A 570 -1.51 -22.52 -14.64
CA GLN A 570 -1.21 -23.94 -14.76
C GLN A 570 -2.08 -24.76 -13.79
N LYS A 571 -2.17 -24.31 -12.53
CA LYS A 571 -2.91 -25.04 -11.49
C LYS A 571 -4.43 -25.05 -11.71
N ILE A 572 -5.02 -23.94 -12.17
CA ILE A 572 -6.43 -23.91 -12.55
C ILE A 572 -6.70 -24.93 -13.67
N LEU A 573 -5.83 -24.96 -14.69
CA LEU A 573 -5.99 -25.86 -15.83
C LEU A 573 -5.79 -27.32 -15.43
N ASP A 574 -4.77 -27.64 -14.64
CA ASP A 574 -4.53 -29.02 -14.17
C ASP A 574 -5.68 -29.58 -13.32
N SER A 575 -6.37 -28.71 -12.58
CA SER A 575 -7.54 -29.09 -11.80
C SER A 575 -8.86 -29.09 -12.59
N HIS A 576 -8.84 -28.66 -13.85
CA HIS A 576 -10.01 -28.65 -14.73
C HIS A 576 -9.63 -29.06 -16.17
N LEU A 577 -9.44 -30.37 -16.37
CA LEU A 577 -8.91 -30.92 -17.63
C LEU A 577 -9.72 -30.56 -18.88
N SER A 578 -11.05 -30.44 -18.79
CA SER A 578 -11.89 -29.97 -19.92
C SER A 578 -11.49 -28.57 -20.37
N ALA A 579 -11.15 -27.69 -19.41
CA ALA A 579 -10.68 -26.33 -19.70
C ALA A 579 -9.24 -26.38 -20.22
N LYS A 580 -8.34 -27.14 -19.57
CA LYS A 580 -6.97 -27.36 -20.06
C LYS A 580 -6.95 -27.79 -21.51
N TYR A 581 -7.74 -28.80 -21.86
CA TYR A 581 -7.82 -29.30 -23.21
C TYR A 581 -8.43 -28.26 -24.17
N SER A 582 -9.46 -27.53 -23.76
CA SER A 582 -10.10 -26.50 -24.60
C SER A 582 -9.17 -25.31 -24.91
N TYR A 583 -8.32 -24.89 -23.97
CA TYR A 583 -7.38 -23.77 -24.17
C TYR A 583 -6.02 -24.17 -24.74
N LEU A 584 -5.42 -25.26 -24.26
CA LEU A 584 -4.08 -25.69 -24.67
C LEU A 584 -4.10 -26.68 -25.84
N GLY A 585 -5.24 -27.34 -26.07
CA GLY A 585 -5.34 -28.41 -27.05
C GLY A 585 -4.54 -29.66 -26.66
N GLN A 586 -4.01 -29.75 -25.45
CA GLN A 586 -3.18 -30.86 -25.04
C GLN A 586 -3.44 -31.27 -23.58
N LEU A 587 -3.54 -32.58 -23.35
CA LEU A 587 -3.44 -33.22 -22.05
C LEU A 587 -2.22 -34.11 -22.03
N GLU A 588 -1.44 -34.01 -20.96
CA GLU A 588 -0.25 -34.81 -20.73
C GLU A 588 -0.62 -36.23 -20.24
N ASN A 589 0.35 -37.14 -20.21
CA ASN A 589 0.13 -38.53 -19.79
C ASN A 589 -0.24 -38.68 -18.32
N ASN A 590 0.06 -37.68 -17.48
CA ASN A 590 -0.31 -37.60 -16.06
C ASN A 590 -1.68 -36.93 -15.82
N ASN A 591 -2.32 -36.40 -16.87
CA ASN A 591 -3.65 -35.80 -16.77
C ASN A 591 -4.70 -36.90 -16.97
N ILE A 592 -5.19 -37.45 -15.86
CA ILE A 592 -6.17 -38.55 -15.84
C ILE A 592 -7.58 -37.98 -15.94
N THR A 593 -8.28 -38.27 -17.04
CA THR A 593 -9.66 -37.87 -17.26
C THR A 593 -10.62 -38.64 -16.34
N THR A 594 -11.57 -37.93 -15.74
CA THR A 594 -12.55 -38.47 -14.79
C THR A 594 -13.99 -38.28 -15.31
N ASP A 595 -14.98 -38.77 -14.57
CA ASP A 595 -16.38 -38.53 -14.90
C ASP A 595 -16.69 -37.03 -14.93
N GLY A 596 -17.38 -36.60 -15.98
CA GLY A 596 -17.64 -35.19 -16.26
C GLY A 596 -16.56 -34.52 -17.12
N PHE A 597 -15.56 -35.24 -17.63
CA PHE A 597 -14.65 -34.70 -18.65
C PHE A 597 -15.38 -34.51 -19.98
N TYR A 598 -15.20 -33.34 -20.60
CA TYR A 598 -15.82 -33.01 -21.89
C TYR A 598 -14.92 -32.15 -22.77
N ASP A 599 -15.17 -32.19 -24.07
CA ASP A 599 -14.47 -31.38 -25.07
C ASP A 599 -15.44 -30.49 -25.85
N MET A 600 -15.48 -29.20 -25.47
CA MET A 600 -16.23 -28.16 -26.19
C MET A 600 -15.50 -27.64 -27.45
N GLY A 601 -14.27 -28.11 -27.70
CA GLY A 601 -13.41 -27.62 -28.78
C GLY A 601 -12.50 -26.46 -28.36
N PRO A 602 -11.75 -25.87 -29.31
CA PRO A 602 -10.83 -24.78 -29.02
C PRO A 602 -11.58 -23.49 -28.64
N VAL A 603 -11.21 -22.88 -27.52
CA VAL A 603 -11.71 -21.55 -27.13
C VAL A 603 -10.95 -20.49 -27.94
N ARG A 604 -11.67 -19.72 -28.76
CA ARG A 604 -11.11 -18.63 -29.58
C ARG A 604 -10.70 -17.43 -28.69
N GLU A 605 -9.83 -16.56 -29.20
CA GLU A 605 -9.45 -15.31 -28.50
C GLU A 605 -10.70 -14.51 -28.11
N GLY A 606 -10.83 -14.17 -26.82
CA GLY A 606 -11.99 -13.47 -26.25
C GLY A 606 -13.24 -14.35 -25.98
N GLY A 607 -13.20 -15.65 -26.30
CA GLY A 607 -14.27 -16.60 -25.97
C GLY A 607 -14.20 -17.08 -24.52
N LYS A 608 -15.35 -17.40 -23.92
CA LYS A 608 -15.43 -17.96 -22.56
C LYS A 608 -15.48 -19.48 -22.59
N PHE A 609 -14.87 -20.12 -21.60
CA PHE A 609 -15.12 -21.52 -21.30
C PHE A 609 -16.51 -21.67 -20.66
N LEU A 610 -17.31 -22.58 -21.21
CA LEU A 610 -18.70 -22.81 -20.79
C LEU A 610 -18.78 -24.13 -20.03
N THR A 611 -19.59 -24.17 -18.97
CA THR A 611 -19.84 -25.40 -18.23
C THR A 611 -20.69 -26.37 -19.05
N ILE A 612 -20.68 -27.63 -18.66
CA ILE A 612 -21.51 -28.65 -19.31
C ILE A 612 -23.01 -28.38 -19.16
N GLU A 613 -23.43 -27.75 -18.06
CA GLU A 613 -24.82 -27.33 -17.87
C GLU A 613 -25.20 -26.19 -18.82
N GLU A 614 -24.33 -25.19 -18.98
CA GLU A 614 -24.55 -24.08 -19.93
C GLU A 614 -24.63 -24.61 -21.37
N LEU A 615 -23.65 -25.43 -21.77
CA LEU A 615 -23.58 -26.06 -23.09
C LEU A 615 -24.76 -27.01 -23.37
N GLY A 616 -25.26 -27.69 -22.33
CA GLY A 616 -26.39 -28.59 -22.42
C GLY A 616 -27.74 -27.90 -22.56
N THR A 617 -27.83 -26.60 -22.20
CA THR A 617 -29.03 -25.78 -22.37
C THR A 617 -29.09 -25.03 -23.70
N GLU A 618 -28.03 -25.07 -24.52
CA GLU A 618 -28.04 -24.47 -25.85
C GLU A 618 -29.00 -25.23 -26.78
N GLU A 619 -29.71 -24.49 -27.63
CA GLU A 619 -30.52 -25.08 -28.71
C GLU A 619 -29.63 -25.95 -29.63
N VAL A 620 -30.16 -27.08 -30.06
CA VAL A 620 -29.48 -27.99 -30.99
C VAL A 620 -29.09 -27.22 -32.25
N ASN A 621 -27.80 -27.21 -32.56
CA ASN A 621 -27.23 -26.41 -33.64
C ASN A 621 -26.34 -27.25 -34.57
N ASP A 622 -25.77 -26.64 -35.61
CA ASP A 622 -24.87 -27.34 -36.55
C ASP A 622 -23.39 -27.28 -36.13
N ARG A 623 -23.07 -26.79 -34.93
CA ARG A 623 -21.70 -26.75 -34.44
C ARG A 623 -21.23 -28.14 -34.04
N ARG A 624 -19.91 -28.30 -33.93
CA ARG A 624 -19.25 -29.52 -33.43
C ARG A 624 -19.94 -30.03 -32.15
N PRO A 625 -20.22 -31.34 -32.03
CA PRO A 625 -20.78 -31.91 -30.80
C PRO A 625 -19.82 -31.75 -29.62
N ILE A 626 -20.38 -31.53 -28.43
CA ILE A 626 -19.62 -31.55 -27.17
C ILE A 626 -19.53 -33.00 -26.71
N LEU A 627 -18.34 -33.60 -26.78
CA LEU A 627 -18.14 -34.97 -26.34
C LEU A 627 -18.02 -35.01 -24.82
N LEU A 628 -18.79 -35.86 -24.16
CA LEU A 628 -18.83 -36.01 -22.69
C LEU A 628 -18.51 -37.45 -22.28
N VAL A 629 -17.70 -37.61 -21.24
CA VAL A 629 -17.51 -38.88 -20.53
C VAL A 629 -18.20 -38.79 -19.19
N TYR A 630 -19.25 -39.59 -18.98
CA TYR A 630 -19.94 -39.62 -17.70
C TYR A 630 -20.49 -41.03 -17.40
N ALA A 631 -19.67 -41.83 -16.72
CA ALA A 631 -19.99 -43.19 -16.30
C ALA A 631 -19.52 -43.39 -14.83
N PRO A 632 -20.20 -42.73 -13.87
CA PRO A 632 -19.85 -42.87 -12.46
C PRO A 632 -20.06 -44.32 -12.01
N GLU A 633 -19.04 -44.93 -11.40
CA GLU A 633 -19.14 -46.28 -10.84
C GLU A 633 -20.25 -46.30 -9.78
N LYS A 634 -21.17 -47.28 -9.86
CA LYS A 634 -22.15 -47.50 -8.79
C LYS A 634 -21.35 -47.77 -7.52
N LYS A 635 -21.44 -46.88 -6.53
CA LYS A 635 -20.95 -47.15 -5.17
C LYS A 635 -21.65 -48.41 -4.66
N THR A 636 -21.06 -49.58 -4.85
CA THR A 636 -21.38 -50.75 -4.04
C THR A 636 -21.11 -50.34 -2.61
N LYS A 637 -22.14 -50.37 -1.76
CA LYS A 637 -21.97 -50.28 -0.30
C LYS A 637 -21.07 -51.45 0.12
N ILE A 638 -19.77 -51.23 0.15
CA ILE A 638 -18.86 -52.08 0.90
C ILE A 638 -19.05 -51.63 2.35
N VAL A 639 -19.75 -52.45 3.13
CA VAL A 639 -19.69 -52.39 4.59
C VAL A 639 -18.26 -52.80 4.95
N ILE A 640 -17.39 -51.82 5.17
CA ILE A 640 -16.05 -52.06 5.70
C ILE A 640 -16.17 -52.07 7.22
N ALA A 641 -15.99 -53.26 7.80
CA ALA A 641 -15.65 -53.39 9.21
C ALA A 641 -14.32 -52.64 9.46
N THR A 642 -14.29 -51.82 10.51
CA THR A 642 -13.13 -51.06 10.99
C THR A 642 -11.85 -51.90 11.02
N PRO A 643 -10.73 -51.44 10.42
CA PRO A 643 -9.43 -52.03 10.68
C PRO A 643 -8.85 -51.45 11.96
N THR A 644 -8.49 -52.34 12.87
CA THR A 644 -7.56 -52.11 13.98
C THR A 644 -6.22 -51.60 13.49
N GLU A 645 -5.68 -50.65 14.25
CA GLU A 645 -4.30 -50.17 14.18
C GLU A 645 -3.30 -51.33 14.13
N THR A 646 -2.34 -51.28 13.22
CA THR A 646 -0.89 -51.32 13.47
C THR A 646 -0.12 -51.47 12.16
N GLU A 647 1.11 -50.97 12.20
CA GLU A 647 2.22 -51.16 11.26
C GLU A 647 2.53 -49.99 10.28
N SER A 648 3.65 -49.39 10.66
CA SER A 648 4.49 -48.38 10.04
C SER A 648 4.80 -48.63 8.57
N VAL A 649 4.69 -47.57 7.76
CA VAL A 649 5.42 -47.44 6.50
C VAL A 649 6.26 -46.16 6.56
N THR A 650 7.53 -46.41 6.29
CA THR A 650 8.69 -45.53 6.26
C THR A 650 8.52 -44.28 5.41
N SER A 651 9.02 -43.17 5.96
CA SER A 651 9.20 -41.86 5.36
C SER A 651 9.79 -41.90 3.94
N TRP A 652 9.09 -41.29 2.97
CA TRP A 652 9.71 -40.80 1.75
C TRP A 652 9.93 -39.29 1.88
N SER A 653 11.21 -38.94 1.93
CA SER A 653 11.72 -37.57 1.95
C SER A 653 11.41 -36.88 0.63
N ALA A 654 10.60 -35.82 0.66
CA ALA A 654 10.49 -34.88 -0.44
C ALA A 654 11.71 -33.94 -0.42
N THR A 655 12.77 -34.34 -1.11
CA THR A 655 13.93 -33.49 -1.40
C THR A 655 13.63 -32.61 -2.61
N THR A 656 12.89 -31.53 -2.39
CA THR A 656 12.94 -30.31 -3.23
C THR A 656 12.93 -29.11 -2.31
N GLY A 657 14.03 -28.96 -1.56
CA GLY A 657 14.38 -27.73 -0.88
C GLY A 657 14.82 -26.69 -1.91
N GLY A 658 13.84 -25.98 -2.48
CA GLY A 658 14.05 -24.66 -3.07
C GLY A 658 13.79 -23.63 -1.99
N SER A 659 14.83 -22.93 -1.55
CA SER A 659 14.79 -21.83 -0.59
C SER A 659 13.84 -20.70 -1.07
N TYR A 660 12.57 -20.78 -0.70
CA TYR A 660 11.57 -19.72 -0.88
C TYR A 660 10.82 -19.41 0.43
N GLY A 661 11.37 -19.83 1.59
CA GLY A 661 10.67 -19.79 2.88
C GLY A 661 10.89 -18.53 3.74
N ASP A 662 11.98 -17.78 3.55
CA ASP A 662 12.35 -16.74 4.53
C ASP A 662 11.90 -15.30 4.17
N ASP A 663 11.63 -15.01 2.89
CA ASP A 663 11.32 -13.64 2.45
C ASP A 663 9.81 -13.33 2.33
N ILE A 664 8.92 -14.33 2.45
CA ILE A 664 7.46 -14.16 2.19
C ILE A 664 6.74 -13.48 3.36
N TYR A 665 7.24 -13.63 4.59
CA TYR A 665 6.60 -13.12 5.81
C TYR A 665 7.15 -11.76 6.26
N ARG A 666 8.00 -11.11 5.46
CA ARG A 666 8.52 -9.79 5.81
C ARG A 666 7.45 -8.75 5.53
N VAL A 667 6.88 -8.19 6.61
CA VAL A 667 6.05 -6.99 6.53
C VAL A 667 6.94 -5.87 6.00
N PRO A 668 6.57 -5.15 4.92
CA PRO A 668 7.24 -3.90 4.59
C PRO A 668 7.11 -2.96 5.78
N SER A 669 8.20 -2.34 6.21
CA SER A 669 8.16 -1.31 7.26
C SER A 669 7.26 -0.15 6.78
N SER A 670 5.97 -0.17 7.12
CA SER A 670 4.98 0.89 6.84
C SER A 670 5.21 2.17 7.66
N SER A 671 6.47 2.41 8.03
CA SER A 671 6.92 3.63 8.72
C SER A 671 7.17 4.80 7.78
N ASP A 672 7.33 4.55 6.48
CA ASP A 672 7.83 5.57 5.54
C ASP A 672 6.70 6.43 4.92
N ASP A 673 5.45 5.97 4.93
CA ASP A 673 4.35 6.64 4.21
C ASP A 673 3.49 7.62 5.04
N ILE A 674 3.77 7.83 6.33
CA ILE A 674 2.99 8.78 7.15
C ILE A 674 3.69 10.14 7.30
N LEU A 675 4.98 10.29 7.00
CA LEU A 675 5.69 11.57 7.14
C LEU A 675 6.83 11.69 6.12
N SER A 676 6.53 12.07 4.87
CA SER A 676 7.25 13.10 4.08
C SER A 676 6.98 12.97 2.58
N THR A 677 6.45 14.04 2.00
CA THR A 677 6.45 14.30 0.57
C THR A 677 7.82 14.86 0.17
N SER A 678 8.54 14.22 -0.75
CA SER A 678 9.26 14.87 -1.88
C SER A 678 10.25 13.96 -2.61
N ALA A 679 10.10 13.99 -3.95
CA ALA A 679 11.09 13.88 -5.02
C ALA A 679 12.30 12.92 -4.90
N THR A 680 12.27 11.90 -5.75
CA THR A 680 13.43 11.09 -6.15
C THR A 680 14.41 11.88 -7.04
N PRO A 681 15.73 11.73 -6.86
CA PRO A 681 16.72 12.26 -7.80
C PRO A 681 16.95 11.29 -8.96
N VAL A 682 16.94 11.84 -10.18
CA VAL A 682 17.38 11.20 -11.42
C VAL A 682 18.89 10.96 -11.33
N LYS A 683 19.33 9.70 -11.39
CA LYS A 683 20.72 9.35 -11.69
C LYS A 683 20.86 9.08 -13.18
N GLY A 684 21.57 9.98 -13.86
CA GLY A 684 22.13 9.74 -15.18
C GLY A 684 23.31 8.77 -15.10
N SER A 685 23.37 7.84 -16.04
CA SER A 685 24.60 7.13 -16.40
C SER A 685 24.86 7.35 -17.88
N GLU A 686 26.00 7.95 -18.15
CA GLU A 686 26.60 8.08 -19.47
C GLU A 686 26.94 6.70 -20.04
N SER A 687 26.64 6.48 -21.32
CA SER A 687 27.48 5.64 -22.16
C SER A 687 27.46 6.13 -23.61
N LYS A 688 28.67 6.30 -24.12
CA LYS A 688 29.05 6.86 -25.42
C LYS A 688 28.73 5.91 -26.57
N GLU A 689 28.08 6.48 -27.59
CA GLU A 689 28.52 6.59 -28.99
C GLU A 689 29.08 5.37 -29.77
N LYS A 690 28.55 5.27 -31.01
CA LYS A 690 29.09 4.70 -32.28
C LYS A 690 28.90 3.19 -32.48
N LEU A 691 28.53 2.67 -33.66
CA LEU A 691 28.56 3.19 -35.03
C LEU A 691 27.52 2.48 -35.93
N SER A 692 27.26 3.16 -37.05
CA SER A 692 26.37 2.98 -38.20
C SER A 692 26.39 1.69 -39.04
N THR A 693 25.38 1.66 -39.93
CA THR A 693 25.24 1.04 -41.29
C THR A 693 24.23 -0.12 -41.34
N GLY A 694 23.26 -0.20 -42.24
CA GLY A 694 22.82 0.67 -43.33
C GLY A 694 21.78 -0.04 -44.22
N VAL A 695 20.78 0.74 -44.66
CA VAL A 695 20.09 0.73 -45.97
C VAL A 695 19.14 -0.42 -46.37
N SER A 696 17.87 -0.04 -46.59
CA SER A 696 17.02 -0.23 -47.80
C SER A 696 15.55 -0.35 -47.36
N GLY A 697 14.54 0.42 -47.77
CA GLY A 697 14.33 1.28 -48.93
C GLY A 697 13.17 0.75 -49.78
N ARG A 698 11.96 1.33 -49.68
CA ARG A 698 11.02 1.71 -50.79
C ARG A 698 9.52 1.81 -50.41
N ASN A 699 8.99 3.02 -50.61
CA ASN A 699 7.75 3.43 -51.32
C ASN A 699 6.37 2.78 -51.08
N ALA A 700 5.37 3.64 -50.74
CA ALA A 700 4.23 4.05 -51.60
C ALA A 700 3.14 4.73 -50.72
N LYS A 701 2.91 6.04 -50.80
CA LYS A 701 1.89 6.77 -51.61
C LYS A 701 0.47 6.16 -51.66
N THR A 702 -0.48 7.01 -51.24
CA THR A 702 -1.95 6.95 -51.26
C THR A 702 -2.56 6.91 -52.66
N PRO A 703 -3.87 6.57 -52.77
CA PRO A 703 -4.86 7.62 -53.06
C PRO A 703 -6.23 7.50 -52.33
N LYS A 704 -7.02 8.58 -52.47
CA LYS A 704 -8.34 8.93 -51.88
C LYS A 704 -9.55 8.44 -52.71
N SER A 705 -10.73 8.36 -52.08
CA SER A 705 -12.05 8.93 -52.53
C SER A 705 -13.17 8.60 -51.50
N SER A 706 -13.71 9.53 -50.69
CA SER A 706 -14.96 10.36 -50.88
C SER A 706 -16.27 9.55 -51.06
N SER A 707 -17.48 9.86 -50.56
CA SER A 707 -18.09 10.72 -49.51
C SER A 707 -19.65 10.66 -49.71
N LYS A 708 -20.45 10.97 -48.66
CA LYS A 708 -21.95 11.18 -48.59
C LYS A 708 -22.76 9.92 -48.16
N GLU A 709 -23.78 9.95 -47.30
CA GLU A 709 -24.94 10.86 -47.18
C GLU A 709 -25.59 10.94 -45.76
N LYS A 710 -26.06 12.16 -45.42
CA LYS A 710 -27.34 12.61 -44.79
C LYS A 710 -28.08 11.72 -43.76
N GLU A 711 -28.28 12.19 -42.52
CA GLU A 711 -29.31 13.14 -42.00
C GLU A 711 -30.72 12.56 -41.82
N GLY A 712 -31.21 12.63 -40.57
CA GLY A 712 -32.60 12.35 -40.19
C GLY A 712 -32.80 12.33 -38.67
N LYS A 713 -32.72 13.49 -38.01
CA LYS A 713 -33.30 13.73 -36.67
C LYS A 713 -34.81 13.94 -36.82
N ILE A 714 -35.61 13.54 -35.84
CA ILE A 714 -36.65 14.36 -35.18
C ILE A 714 -37.08 13.65 -33.90
N SER A 715 -37.45 14.47 -32.93
CA SER A 715 -37.60 14.24 -31.50
C SER A 715 -39.06 14.48 -31.06
N VAL A 716 -39.37 13.98 -29.85
CA VAL A 716 -40.19 14.64 -28.80
C VAL A 716 -41.72 14.40 -28.74
N ASP A 717 -42.10 13.88 -27.56
CA ASP A 717 -43.27 14.09 -26.68
C ASP A 717 -44.73 14.06 -27.17
N GLN A 718 -45.61 13.32 -26.47
CA GLN A 718 -46.39 13.81 -25.30
C GLN A 718 -47.45 12.79 -24.83
N SER A 719 -47.72 12.83 -23.53
CA SER A 719 -48.68 12.07 -22.73
C SER A 719 -50.18 12.36 -23.03
N SER A 720 -51.10 11.46 -22.64
CA SER A 720 -52.17 11.77 -21.65
C SER A 720 -53.23 10.67 -21.38
N ARG A 721 -53.46 10.43 -20.08
CA ARG A 721 -54.74 10.26 -19.31
C ARG A 721 -55.75 9.11 -19.55
N SER A 722 -55.69 8.11 -18.65
CA SER A 722 -56.66 7.70 -17.59
C SER A 722 -58.21 7.90 -17.70
N LYS A 723 -58.98 6.83 -17.43
CA LYS A 723 -60.09 6.67 -16.42
C LYS A 723 -60.74 5.26 -16.55
N LYS A 724 -60.65 4.36 -15.54
CA LYS A 724 -61.58 4.08 -14.40
C LYS A 724 -62.99 3.62 -14.82
N ASP A 725 -63.38 2.37 -14.53
CA ASP A 725 -64.34 2.07 -13.45
C ASP A 725 -64.41 0.59 -13.03
N LYS A 726 -64.83 0.38 -11.78
CA LYS A 726 -64.98 -0.90 -11.06
C LYS A 726 -66.35 -1.55 -11.35
N THR A 727 -66.44 -2.88 -11.27
CA THR A 727 -67.37 -3.59 -10.35
C THR A 727 -67.05 -5.09 -10.28
N SER A 728 -67.14 -5.62 -9.06
CA SER A 728 -67.12 -7.03 -8.67
C SER A 728 -68.45 -7.72 -8.97
N ASP A 729 -68.45 -8.99 -9.37
CA ASP A 729 -69.01 -10.05 -8.51
C ASP A 729 -68.76 -11.48 -9.01
N LYS A 730 -68.88 -12.39 -8.04
CA LYS A 730 -68.45 -13.79 -7.90
C LYS A 730 -69.31 -14.85 -8.61
N ARG A 731 -68.62 -15.99 -8.90
CA ARG A 731 -69.07 -17.42 -8.88
C ARG A 731 -70.17 -17.79 -9.86
N ASP A 732 -70.30 -18.99 -10.40
CA ASP A 732 -69.66 -20.32 -10.47
C ASP A 732 -70.46 -20.93 -11.67
N SER A 733 -70.01 -21.81 -12.55
CA SER A 733 -69.25 -23.03 -12.39
C SER A 733 -69.14 -23.67 -13.78
N SER A 734 -67.97 -24.26 -14.05
CA SER A 734 -67.75 -25.58 -14.70
C SER A 734 -68.96 -26.24 -15.39
N GLU A 735 -68.86 -26.78 -16.59
CA GLU A 735 -68.01 -27.89 -17.03
C GLU A 735 -68.01 -27.86 -18.57
N ASP A 736 -66.84 -27.90 -19.23
CA ASP A 736 -66.65 -28.35 -20.64
C ASP A 736 -65.29 -27.96 -21.24
N LYS A 737 -64.44 -27.22 -20.52
CA LYS A 737 -63.08 -26.87 -20.98
C LYS A 737 -61.94 -27.77 -20.46
N LYS A 738 -62.25 -28.96 -19.92
CA LYS A 738 -61.22 -29.84 -19.32
C LYS A 738 -60.62 -30.91 -20.23
N HIS A 739 -61.00 -30.97 -21.51
CA HIS A 739 -60.46 -31.99 -22.42
C HIS A 739 -59.52 -31.49 -23.52
N SER A 740 -59.40 -30.18 -23.78
CA SER A 740 -58.50 -29.64 -24.81
C SER A 740 -57.26 -28.89 -24.28
N GLU A 741 -57.11 -28.74 -22.96
CA GLU A 741 -55.95 -28.06 -22.33
C GLU A 741 -54.97 -29.04 -21.66
N ARG A 742 -55.21 -30.35 -21.73
CA ARG A 742 -54.30 -31.38 -21.18
C ARG A 742 -53.22 -31.87 -22.15
N GLU A 743 -53.43 -31.76 -23.46
CA GLU A 743 -52.41 -32.19 -24.44
C GLU A 743 -51.44 -31.08 -24.86
N SER A 744 -51.72 -29.82 -24.51
CA SER A 744 -50.84 -28.66 -24.79
C SER A 744 -50.10 -28.14 -23.55
N SER A 745 -50.38 -28.68 -22.36
CA SER A 745 -49.72 -28.32 -21.10
C SER A 745 -48.65 -29.32 -20.64
N GLU A 746 -48.62 -30.55 -21.17
CA GLU A 746 -47.51 -31.49 -20.93
C GLU A 746 -46.28 -31.20 -21.82
N ALA A 747 -46.45 -30.59 -23.00
CA ALA A 747 -45.33 -30.22 -23.88
C ALA A 747 -44.59 -28.92 -23.46
N ASN A 748 -45.16 -28.13 -22.54
CA ASN A 748 -44.58 -26.85 -22.09
C ASN A 748 -44.13 -26.83 -20.62
N ALA A 749 -44.24 -27.96 -19.91
CA ALA A 749 -43.76 -28.10 -18.53
C ALA A 749 -42.27 -28.52 -18.45
N ASP A 750 -41.68 -29.02 -19.54
CA ASP A 750 -40.30 -29.51 -19.57
C ASP A 750 -39.23 -28.42 -19.84
N LEU A 751 -39.64 -27.19 -20.20
CA LEU A 751 -38.72 -26.07 -20.48
C LEU A 751 -38.11 -25.41 -19.22
N LYS A 752 -38.32 -25.98 -18.02
CA LYS A 752 -37.73 -25.52 -16.75
C LYS A 752 -36.92 -26.59 -16.01
N ALA A 753 -36.62 -27.72 -16.64
CA ALA A 753 -35.65 -28.67 -16.12
C ALA A 753 -34.28 -28.37 -16.73
N GLY A 754 -33.35 -27.80 -15.95
CA GLY A 754 -31.96 -27.61 -16.39
C GLY A 754 -31.34 -28.92 -16.88
N TYR A 755 -30.40 -28.83 -17.83
CA TYR A 755 -29.72 -29.99 -18.42
C TYR A 755 -29.24 -30.98 -17.35
N LYS A 756 -29.72 -32.22 -17.41
CA LYS A 756 -29.29 -33.32 -16.52
C LYS A 756 -28.39 -34.28 -17.28
N GLN A 757 -27.16 -34.43 -16.80
CA GLN A 757 -26.22 -35.44 -17.31
C GLN A 757 -26.81 -36.83 -17.15
N THR A 758 -26.89 -37.58 -18.26
CA THR A 758 -27.32 -38.97 -18.29
C THR A 758 -26.11 -39.89 -18.21
N ILE A 759 -26.24 -40.99 -17.46
CA ILE A 759 -25.16 -41.98 -17.34
C ILE A 759 -24.95 -42.66 -18.70
N ASP A 760 -23.71 -42.65 -19.17
CA ASP A 760 -23.27 -43.30 -20.38
C ASP A 760 -23.10 -44.81 -20.16
N GLN A 761 -24.21 -45.55 -20.33
CA GLN A 761 -24.25 -47.00 -20.16
C GLN A 761 -23.35 -47.71 -21.18
N ASP A 762 -23.25 -47.19 -22.40
CA ASP A 762 -22.43 -47.80 -23.46
C ASP A 762 -20.94 -47.69 -23.12
N PHE A 763 -20.50 -46.54 -22.59
CA PHE A 763 -19.11 -46.38 -22.12
C PHE A 763 -18.79 -47.33 -20.95
N GLN A 764 -19.74 -47.54 -20.03
CA GLN A 764 -19.55 -48.53 -18.96
C GLN A 764 -19.42 -49.94 -19.53
N MET A 765 -20.26 -50.32 -20.51
CA MET A 765 -20.14 -51.61 -21.19
C MET A 765 -18.78 -51.76 -21.89
N TYR A 766 -18.24 -50.69 -22.49
CA TYR A 766 -16.91 -50.71 -23.09
C TYR A 766 -15.81 -51.00 -22.07
N LEU A 767 -15.89 -50.41 -20.88
CA LEU A 767 -14.97 -50.70 -19.79
C LEU A 767 -15.05 -52.16 -19.34
N ASP A 768 -16.26 -52.69 -19.20
CA ASP A 768 -16.48 -54.08 -18.76
C ASP A 768 -15.99 -55.10 -19.80
N GLU A 769 -16.10 -54.78 -21.10
CA GLU A 769 -15.63 -55.63 -22.21
C GLU A 769 -14.10 -55.61 -22.37
N ILE A 770 -13.45 -54.46 -22.16
CA ILE A 770 -12.02 -54.29 -22.44
C ILE A 770 -11.11 -54.63 -21.24
N ARG A 771 -11.55 -54.40 -20.00
CA ARG A 771 -10.78 -54.69 -18.77
C ARG A 771 -10.23 -56.13 -18.71
N PRO A 772 -11.02 -57.18 -19.06
CA PRO A 772 -10.53 -58.56 -19.04
C PRO A 772 -9.48 -58.87 -20.12
N GLN A 773 -9.52 -58.15 -21.25
CA GLN A 773 -8.64 -58.40 -22.40
C GLN A 773 -7.23 -57.81 -22.19
N ILE A 774 -7.12 -56.75 -21.40
CA ILE A 774 -5.90 -55.96 -21.24
C ILE A 774 -5.09 -56.32 -19.97
N SER A 775 -5.75 -56.86 -18.95
CA SER A 775 -5.17 -57.07 -17.60
C SER A 775 -4.04 -58.11 -17.50
N LYS A 776 -3.67 -58.80 -18.60
CA LYS A 776 -2.65 -59.87 -18.60
C LYS A 776 -1.61 -59.79 -19.73
N VAL A 777 -1.57 -58.70 -20.49
CA VAL A 777 -0.66 -58.56 -21.65
C VAL A 777 0.35 -57.42 -21.45
N PRO A 778 1.52 -57.44 -22.12
CA PRO A 778 2.51 -56.35 -22.05
C PRO A 778 1.95 -55.00 -22.52
N LEU A 779 2.47 -53.88 -22.01
CA LEU A 779 1.95 -52.53 -22.30
C LEU A 779 1.78 -52.23 -23.81
N SER A 780 2.70 -52.68 -24.66
CA SER A 780 2.59 -52.52 -26.11
C SER A 780 1.37 -53.24 -26.70
N GLU A 781 1.08 -54.43 -26.20
CA GLU A 781 -0.08 -55.24 -26.60
C GLU A 781 -1.37 -54.70 -26.00
N GLN A 782 -1.33 -54.15 -24.77
CA GLN A 782 -2.43 -53.42 -24.16
C GLN A 782 -2.86 -52.24 -25.04
N ILE A 783 -1.90 -51.43 -25.49
CA ILE A 783 -2.14 -50.27 -26.36
C ILE A 783 -2.74 -50.71 -27.70
N SER A 784 -2.16 -51.74 -28.34
CA SER A 784 -2.65 -52.27 -29.61
C SER A 784 -4.09 -52.81 -29.51
N THR A 785 -4.39 -53.53 -28.42
CA THR A 785 -5.71 -54.09 -28.15
C THR A 785 -6.75 -53.00 -27.93
N LEU A 786 -6.43 -51.99 -27.11
CA LEU A 786 -7.31 -50.84 -26.89
C LEU A 786 -7.55 -50.05 -28.19
N ALA A 787 -6.51 -49.83 -28.99
CA ALA A 787 -6.61 -49.09 -30.24
C ALA A 787 -7.54 -49.78 -31.25
N ARG A 788 -7.39 -51.10 -31.40
CA ARG A 788 -8.28 -51.92 -32.25
C ARG A 788 -9.72 -51.89 -31.76
N PHE A 789 -9.92 -52.04 -30.44
CA PHE A 789 -11.23 -51.96 -29.82
C PHE A 789 -11.93 -50.61 -30.08
N VAL A 790 -11.22 -49.48 -29.88
CA VAL A 790 -11.74 -48.13 -30.15
C VAL A 790 -12.11 -47.99 -31.63
N SER A 791 -11.25 -48.47 -32.54
CA SER A 791 -11.52 -48.44 -33.98
C SER A 791 -12.78 -49.25 -34.33
N GLU A 792 -12.94 -50.46 -33.80
CA GLU A 792 -14.10 -51.33 -34.03
C GLU A 792 -15.41 -50.69 -33.54
N LYS A 793 -15.42 -50.11 -32.33
CA LYS A 793 -16.62 -49.44 -31.78
C LYS A 793 -17.01 -48.16 -32.53
N MET A 794 -16.08 -47.55 -33.27
CA MET A 794 -16.28 -46.30 -34.01
C MET A 794 -16.28 -46.46 -35.55
N GLY A 795 -16.62 -47.66 -36.04
CA GLY A 795 -16.92 -47.93 -37.45
C GLY A 795 -15.76 -48.53 -38.25
N GLY A 796 -14.79 -49.15 -37.59
CA GLY A 796 -13.74 -49.96 -38.22
C GLY A 796 -12.56 -49.17 -38.78
N THR A 797 -11.68 -49.85 -39.52
CA THR A 797 -10.53 -49.24 -40.19
C THR A 797 -10.99 -48.32 -41.33
N ILE A 798 -10.32 -47.19 -41.52
CA ILE A 798 -10.62 -46.23 -42.59
C ILE A 798 -9.35 -45.98 -43.38
N SER A 799 -9.41 -46.15 -44.71
CA SER A 799 -8.29 -45.84 -45.59
C SER A 799 -8.00 -44.33 -45.59
N SER A 800 -6.78 -43.92 -45.97
CA SER A 800 -6.43 -42.49 -46.03
C SER A 800 -7.33 -41.69 -46.97
N ASP A 801 -7.85 -42.32 -48.03
CA ASP A 801 -8.62 -41.66 -49.08
C ASP A 801 -10.11 -41.53 -48.71
N ASP A 802 -10.61 -42.41 -47.83
CA ASP A 802 -12.04 -42.50 -47.47
C ASP A 802 -12.45 -41.65 -46.26
N VAL A 803 -11.51 -40.94 -45.62
CA VAL A 803 -11.80 -40.14 -44.40
C VAL A 803 -12.85 -39.06 -44.67
N SER A 804 -12.83 -38.46 -45.87
CA SER A 804 -13.78 -37.40 -46.25
C SER A 804 -15.19 -37.92 -46.56
N THR A 805 -15.32 -39.18 -46.97
CA THR A 805 -16.58 -39.81 -47.40
C THR A 805 -17.22 -40.68 -46.31
N PHE A 806 -16.54 -40.89 -45.18
CA PHE A 806 -16.98 -41.77 -44.08
C PHE A 806 -18.33 -41.35 -43.42
N GLY A 807 -18.78 -40.11 -43.61
CA GLY A 807 -20.12 -39.65 -43.22
C GLY A 807 -20.34 -39.52 -41.70
N TYR A 808 -19.28 -39.29 -40.92
CA TYR A 808 -19.38 -39.16 -39.46
C TYR A 808 -20.23 -37.96 -39.02
N GLU A 809 -20.25 -36.87 -39.79
CA GLU A 809 -20.99 -35.64 -39.46
C GLU A 809 -22.51 -35.87 -39.43
N VAL A 810 -23.02 -36.63 -40.41
CA VAL A 810 -24.45 -36.98 -40.47
C VAL A 810 -24.84 -37.82 -39.26
N ALA A 811 -24.03 -38.82 -38.91
CA ALA A 811 -24.27 -39.67 -37.74
C ALA A 811 -24.24 -38.85 -36.42
N MET A 812 -23.33 -37.87 -36.32
CA MET A 812 -23.27 -36.97 -35.16
C MET A 812 -24.49 -36.06 -35.06
N ASN A 813 -24.93 -35.47 -36.17
CA ASN A 813 -26.10 -34.58 -36.18
C ASN A 813 -27.40 -35.34 -35.89
N GLN A 814 -27.54 -36.57 -36.39
CA GLN A 814 -28.64 -37.46 -36.01
C GLN A 814 -28.63 -37.72 -34.50
N LEU A 815 -27.47 -38.01 -33.91
CA LEU A 815 -27.35 -38.26 -32.48
C LEU A 815 -27.68 -37.03 -31.63
N LYS A 816 -27.28 -35.83 -32.07
CA LYS A 816 -27.69 -34.57 -31.41
C LYS A 816 -29.20 -34.35 -31.45
N ALA A 817 -29.83 -34.67 -32.58
CA ALA A 817 -31.29 -34.58 -32.74
C ALA A 817 -32.02 -35.60 -31.86
N GLU A 818 -31.54 -36.84 -31.79
CA GLU A 818 -32.09 -37.90 -30.93
C GLU A 818 -31.97 -37.57 -29.43
N LEU A 819 -30.87 -36.95 -29.02
CA LEU A 819 -30.62 -36.59 -27.61
C LEU A 819 -31.25 -35.25 -27.21
N HIS A 820 -31.79 -34.49 -28.16
CA HIS A 820 -32.25 -33.11 -27.96
C HIS A 820 -31.20 -32.22 -27.26
N SER A 821 -29.90 -32.45 -27.55
CA SER A 821 -28.79 -31.73 -26.91
C SER A 821 -27.56 -31.69 -27.80
N ASN A 822 -26.76 -30.63 -27.66
CA ASN A 822 -25.44 -30.56 -28.28
C ASN A 822 -24.38 -31.41 -27.57
N VAL A 823 -24.69 -31.88 -26.35
CA VAL A 823 -23.82 -32.73 -25.54
C VAL A 823 -24.07 -34.20 -25.87
N VAL A 824 -23.01 -34.88 -26.30
CA VAL A 824 -23.04 -36.25 -26.79
C VAL A 824 -22.18 -37.14 -25.89
N PRO A 825 -22.77 -38.15 -25.21
CA PRO A 825 -22.00 -39.16 -24.49
C PRO A 825 -21.09 -39.93 -25.45
N ILE A 826 -19.80 -40.03 -25.12
CA ILE A 826 -18.80 -40.63 -26.03
C ILE A 826 -19.12 -42.09 -26.35
N GLY A 827 -19.71 -42.82 -25.41
CA GLY A 827 -20.12 -44.21 -25.56
C GLY A 827 -21.23 -44.39 -26.57
N ARG A 828 -22.00 -43.35 -26.95
CA ARG A 828 -23.06 -43.41 -27.97
C ARG A 828 -22.55 -43.19 -29.39
N VAL A 829 -21.31 -42.75 -29.56
CA VAL A 829 -20.71 -42.45 -30.86
C VAL A 829 -20.30 -43.75 -31.57
N ARG A 830 -20.99 -44.11 -32.66
CA ARG A 830 -20.72 -45.35 -33.45
C ARG A 830 -19.88 -45.13 -34.69
N LYS A 831 -19.76 -43.89 -35.17
CA LYS A 831 -18.91 -43.50 -36.31
C LYS A 831 -18.08 -42.29 -35.91
N GLY A 832 -16.76 -42.44 -35.91
CA GLY A 832 -15.83 -41.39 -35.52
C GLY A 832 -14.55 -41.41 -36.33
N ILE A 833 -13.95 -40.23 -36.50
CA ILE A 833 -12.62 -40.06 -37.09
C ILE A 833 -11.59 -39.81 -35.97
N HIS A 834 -10.45 -39.19 -36.28
CA HIS A 834 -9.35 -38.91 -35.35
C HIS A 834 -9.79 -38.31 -34.00
N ALA A 835 -10.53 -37.20 -33.99
CA ALA A 835 -10.93 -36.53 -32.75
C ALA A 835 -11.74 -37.41 -31.80
N GLN A 836 -12.78 -38.07 -32.29
CA GLN A 836 -13.64 -38.93 -31.47
C GLN A 836 -12.90 -40.16 -30.96
N ARG A 837 -12.11 -40.80 -31.84
CA ARG A 837 -11.34 -41.99 -31.49
C ARG A 837 -10.28 -41.67 -30.45
N ALA A 838 -9.53 -40.59 -30.62
CA ALA A 838 -8.51 -40.20 -29.65
C ALA A 838 -9.10 -39.82 -28.28
N PHE A 839 -10.27 -39.16 -28.28
CA PHE A 839 -11.00 -38.83 -27.05
C PHE A 839 -11.51 -40.09 -26.33
N LEU A 840 -12.10 -41.06 -27.06
CA LEU A 840 -12.53 -42.33 -26.48
C LEU A 840 -11.33 -43.15 -25.98
N PHE A 841 -10.25 -43.22 -26.76
CA PHE A 841 -9.02 -43.92 -26.39
C PHE A 841 -8.45 -43.36 -25.09
N LYS A 842 -8.27 -42.03 -24.98
CA LYS A 842 -7.80 -41.37 -23.76
C LYS A 842 -8.69 -41.72 -22.56
N SER A 843 -10.00 -41.58 -22.73
CA SER A 843 -10.96 -41.79 -21.64
C SER A 843 -11.00 -43.23 -21.14
N LEU A 844 -10.88 -44.22 -22.04
CA LEU A 844 -10.77 -45.62 -21.65
C LEU A 844 -9.40 -45.93 -21.05
N ALA A 845 -8.31 -45.46 -21.68
CA ALA A 845 -6.93 -45.65 -21.24
C ALA A 845 -6.72 -45.17 -19.79
N ASP A 846 -7.25 -44.00 -19.44
CA ASP A 846 -7.17 -43.44 -18.09
C ASP A 846 -7.88 -44.31 -17.04
N ARG A 847 -9.01 -44.95 -17.39
CA ARG A 847 -9.77 -45.84 -16.49
C ARG A 847 -9.14 -47.21 -16.28
N ILE A 848 -8.27 -47.63 -17.20
CA ILE A 848 -7.57 -48.92 -17.15
C ILE A 848 -6.08 -48.79 -16.82
N GLY A 849 -5.59 -47.56 -16.63
CA GLY A 849 -4.22 -47.28 -16.18
C GLY A 849 -3.16 -47.26 -17.29
N ILE A 850 -3.51 -46.95 -18.53
CA ILE A 850 -2.55 -46.75 -19.64
C ILE A 850 -2.23 -45.25 -19.77
N PRO A 851 -1.00 -44.80 -19.45
CA PRO A 851 -0.63 -43.40 -19.59
C PRO A 851 -0.53 -43.00 -21.06
N CYS A 852 -1.38 -42.07 -21.48
CA CYS A 852 -1.36 -41.51 -22.83
C CYS A 852 -1.70 -40.02 -22.82
N THR A 853 -1.18 -39.29 -23.80
CA THR A 853 -1.57 -37.89 -24.04
C THR A 853 -2.89 -37.82 -24.80
N LEU A 854 -3.47 -36.63 -24.86
CA LEU A 854 -4.52 -36.30 -25.82
C LEU A 854 -4.19 -34.95 -26.43
N THR A 855 -3.86 -34.93 -27.73
CA THR A 855 -3.45 -33.73 -28.45
C THR A 855 -4.44 -33.42 -29.56
N ARG A 856 -4.93 -32.18 -29.61
CA ARG A 856 -5.84 -31.65 -30.62
C ARG A 856 -5.02 -31.06 -31.77
N GLY A 857 -5.35 -31.48 -32.99
CA GLY A 857 -4.89 -30.87 -34.23
C GLY A 857 -5.97 -30.01 -34.89
N ASN A 858 -5.70 -29.62 -36.14
CA ASN A 858 -6.65 -28.86 -36.94
C ASN A 858 -7.68 -29.79 -37.62
N TYR A 859 -8.83 -29.25 -38.05
CA TYR A 859 -9.82 -29.96 -38.87
C TYR A 859 -10.25 -31.33 -38.31
N ASN A 860 -10.63 -31.39 -37.03
CA ASN A 860 -11.05 -32.62 -36.33
C ASN A 860 -9.97 -33.73 -36.26
N ARG A 861 -8.69 -33.38 -36.44
CA ARG A 861 -7.56 -34.24 -36.08
C ARG A 861 -7.34 -34.19 -34.56
N ALA A 862 -7.09 -35.34 -33.96
CA ALA A 862 -6.52 -35.47 -32.63
C ALA A 862 -5.80 -36.82 -32.54
N TRP A 863 -4.86 -36.95 -31.61
CA TRP A 863 -4.09 -38.18 -31.44
C TRP A 863 -3.67 -38.38 -30.00
N ASN A 864 -3.27 -39.62 -29.69
CA ASN A 864 -2.71 -39.98 -28.39
C ASN A 864 -1.27 -40.43 -28.59
N GLU A 865 -0.40 -39.94 -27.70
CA GLU A 865 0.99 -40.37 -27.63
C GLU A 865 1.21 -41.22 -26.38
N VAL A 866 2.02 -42.25 -26.53
CA VAL A 866 2.38 -43.20 -25.49
C VAL A 866 3.90 -43.33 -25.42
N VAL A 867 4.41 -43.64 -24.23
CA VAL A 867 5.82 -43.95 -24.02
C VAL A 867 5.92 -45.44 -23.78
N VAL A 868 6.63 -46.14 -24.67
CA VAL A 868 6.85 -47.59 -24.59
C VAL A 868 8.35 -47.84 -24.53
N GLY A 869 8.81 -48.55 -23.50
CA GLY A 869 10.20 -48.97 -23.38
C GLY A 869 10.53 -50.10 -24.36
N GLU A 870 11.68 -50.06 -25.02
CA GLU A 870 12.15 -51.17 -25.86
C GLU A 870 12.36 -52.43 -24.98
N SER A 871 11.94 -53.58 -25.48
CA SER A 871 11.75 -54.87 -24.77
C SER A 871 13.01 -55.54 -24.21
N SER A 872 14.05 -54.79 -23.88
CA SER A 872 15.27 -55.31 -23.26
C SER A 872 16.07 -54.17 -22.63
N GLY A 873 15.90 -53.99 -21.32
CA GLY A 873 16.81 -53.23 -20.46
C GLY A 873 16.56 -51.72 -20.36
N GLY A 874 15.53 -51.33 -19.61
CA GLY A 874 15.37 -49.98 -19.06
C GLY A 874 14.93 -48.90 -20.04
N VAL A 875 14.36 -47.81 -19.50
CA VAL A 875 14.00 -46.61 -20.28
C VAL A 875 15.29 -45.92 -20.70
N ARG A 876 15.65 -46.01 -21.98
CA ARG A 876 16.76 -45.25 -22.56
C ARG A 876 16.34 -43.79 -22.64
N TYR A 877 17.15 -42.89 -22.06
CA TYR A 877 16.90 -41.45 -22.11
C TYR A 877 17.56 -40.83 -23.36
N PRO A 878 16.87 -39.92 -24.09
CA PRO A 878 15.48 -39.48 -23.86
C PRO A 878 14.46 -40.54 -24.30
N ALA A 879 13.37 -40.67 -23.54
CA ALA A 879 12.30 -41.62 -23.83
C ALA A 879 11.64 -41.29 -25.18
N LYS A 880 11.51 -42.29 -26.05
CA LYS A 880 10.83 -42.14 -27.35
C LYS A 880 9.31 -42.09 -27.14
N THR A 881 8.65 -41.12 -27.77
CA THR A 881 7.18 -41.01 -27.83
C THR A 881 6.65 -41.57 -29.14
N TRP A 882 5.51 -42.25 -29.05
CA TRP A 882 4.87 -42.92 -30.17
C TRP A 882 3.41 -42.49 -30.27
N ILE A 883 2.97 -42.09 -31.46
CA ILE A 883 1.56 -41.86 -31.77
C ILE A 883 0.88 -43.21 -31.97
N VAL A 884 -0.28 -43.40 -31.35
CA VAL A 884 -1.14 -44.56 -31.56
C VAL A 884 -2.02 -44.31 -32.78
N ASP A 885 -1.85 -45.10 -33.84
CA ASP A 885 -2.76 -45.10 -34.97
C ASP A 885 -4.10 -45.71 -34.52
N LEU A 886 -5.18 -44.95 -34.68
CA LEU A 886 -6.55 -45.35 -34.36
C LEU A 886 -7.42 -45.44 -35.61
N LEU A 887 -6.89 -45.11 -36.78
CA LEU A 887 -7.67 -44.89 -38.01
C LEU A 887 -7.31 -45.86 -39.13
N HIS A 888 -6.05 -45.85 -39.56
CA HIS A 888 -5.59 -46.56 -40.77
C HIS A 888 -5.16 -47.98 -40.42
N GLU A 889 -4.24 -48.11 -39.46
CA GLU A 889 -3.76 -49.38 -38.93
C GLU A 889 -3.88 -49.40 -37.39
N PRO A 890 -5.10 -49.63 -36.84
CA PRO A 890 -5.37 -49.55 -35.41
C PRO A 890 -4.39 -50.36 -34.56
N GLY A 891 -3.66 -49.66 -33.69
CA GLY A 891 -2.67 -50.24 -32.79
C GLY A 891 -1.23 -50.22 -33.32
N ARG A 892 -0.98 -49.71 -34.53
CA ARG A 892 0.37 -49.38 -35.00
C ARG A 892 0.92 -48.19 -34.22
N LEU A 893 2.16 -48.31 -33.77
CA LEU A 893 2.89 -47.24 -33.10
C LEU A 893 3.75 -46.47 -34.12
N ILE A 894 3.44 -45.20 -34.31
CA ILE A 894 4.14 -44.31 -35.24
C ILE A 894 5.09 -43.44 -34.44
N LEU A 895 6.39 -43.43 -34.77
CA LEU A 895 7.36 -42.62 -34.04
C LEU A 895 7.03 -41.12 -34.22
N ALA A 896 6.88 -40.37 -33.12
CA ALA A 896 6.28 -39.02 -33.16
C ALA A 896 7.04 -38.00 -34.04
N ASN A 897 8.34 -38.21 -34.29
CA ASN A 897 9.17 -37.35 -35.13
C ASN A 897 9.33 -37.84 -36.59
N SER A 898 8.62 -38.89 -36.99
CA SER A 898 8.67 -39.45 -38.35
C SER A 898 7.87 -38.66 -39.38
N SER A 899 8.10 -38.91 -40.67
CA SER A 899 7.25 -38.41 -41.77
C SER A 899 5.80 -38.87 -41.62
N ASP A 900 5.61 -40.13 -41.23
CA ASP A 900 4.30 -40.76 -41.09
C ASP A 900 3.48 -40.08 -39.98
N ALA A 901 4.14 -39.68 -38.88
CA ALA A 901 3.51 -38.91 -37.82
C ALA A 901 3.01 -37.54 -38.31
N ARG A 902 3.76 -36.87 -39.20
CA ARG A 902 3.31 -35.58 -39.78
C ARG A 902 2.08 -35.79 -40.67
N SER A 903 2.07 -36.83 -41.50
CA SER A 903 0.92 -37.17 -42.34
C SER A 903 -0.32 -37.55 -41.52
N TYR A 904 -0.13 -38.16 -40.35
CA TYR A 904 -1.23 -38.50 -39.44
C TYR A 904 -1.80 -37.26 -38.70
N THR A 905 -0.95 -36.28 -38.41
CA THR A 905 -1.30 -35.12 -37.55
C THR A 905 -1.70 -33.86 -38.34
N ILE A 906 -1.27 -33.71 -39.59
CA ILE A 906 -1.50 -32.54 -40.44
C ILE A 906 -2.25 -32.96 -41.72
N LEU A 907 -3.22 -32.16 -42.16
CA LEU A 907 -3.79 -32.27 -43.50
C LEU A 907 -2.82 -31.63 -44.50
N ASN A 908 -2.33 -32.41 -45.47
CA ASN A 908 -1.68 -31.87 -46.66
C ASN A 908 -2.70 -31.23 -47.60
#